data_AF-A0A4S4GL48-F1
#
_entry.id   AF-A0A4S4GL48-F1
#
_cell.length_a   1.000
_cell.length_b   1.000
_cell.length_c   1.000
_cell.angle_alpha   90.00
_cell.angle_beta   90.00
_cell.angle_gamma   90.00
#
_symmetry.space_group_name_H-M   'P 1'
#
loop_
_entity.id
_entity.type
_entity.pdbx_description
1 polymer ?
#
loop_
_entity_poly.entity_id
_entity_poly.type
_entity_poly.pdbx_seq_one_letter_code
_entity_poly.pdbx_strand_id
1 'polypeptide(L)'
;MKRDAIDRLVEDQLRDWEEVRLRTMSLRDVKVKDVTVDGVPWRAQFNPARVVSTGAKVDKASIAARPCFLCRDNRPQCQHVHQWGNYEILVNPFPIFPGHLTIASCRHEPQSVNGHVGDMLRLACELEGYTVFYNGPQCGASAPDHLHFQAVPSEYMPLDRRYPFKRHYFIDSQERVGEALSELLDSLSAYGDEPMVNIALRAVDSSTIEAVVVPRRAHRPQCYDTVKVSPGAVDVFGTLITVSEADFDAVDSSLAASVFNDVAFVSHELSVNVGIMSAPEIQYELHGSFESDAEGAEFRPLSSDSYFTLKDVTIGVDFHWQRKENQSFLGKLKLKKSGDLTLALNIVPVEDYLTSVISSEMSADASLELLKAHAVISRSWVLAQICHKASASGHVDMLDTPEERVKWYDHDDHVDFDVCADDHCQRYQGITRASRAKVRSAILSTWGEVLMYGDELCDARFSKCCGGAFEEFQYCWEPRRHDYLVAARDAVDGAPLPDLTVEANAREWILGRPDAFCADVDDSILAQVLNNYDRETVNFYRWTVDYDVDELSAIVRERSGIDFGEIRDLVPLARGTSGRIYRLKIVGSKRTMIVGKELEIRKWLSRSHLYSSAFVVERTLHGFRLHGAGWGHGVGLCQIGAAVMGERGFNYRQILSHYFKDAEIRSIY
;
A
#
# COMPACT_ATOMS: atom_id res chain seq x y z
N MET A 1 1.15 25.57 -21.33
CA MET A 1 2.09 25.63 -22.48
C MET A 1 1.84 24.42 -23.37
N LYS A 2 2.09 24.47 -24.69
CA LYS A 2 1.99 23.27 -25.54
C LYS A 2 3.38 22.68 -25.75
N ARG A 3 3.49 21.35 -25.68
CA ARG A 3 4.75 20.60 -25.91
C ARG A 3 5.50 21.09 -27.17
N ASP A 4 4.77 21.37 -28.25
CA ASP A 4 5.33 21.91 -29.50
C ASP A 4 6.16 23.19 -29.33
N ALA A 5 5.84 24.05 -28.35
CA ALA A 5 6.61 25.28 -28.12
C ALA A 5 7.99 24.99 -27.52
N ILE A 6 8.07 23.97 -26.68
CA ILE A 6 9.33 23.50 -26.07
C ILE A 6 10.14 22.69 -27.08
N ASP A 7 9.49 21.85 -27.87
CA ASP A 7 10.18 21.10 -28.92
C ASP A 7 10.81 22.07 -29.94
N ARG A 8 10.09 23.12 -30.35
CA ARG A 8 10.67 24.20 -31.18
C ARG A 8 11.82 24.93 -30.49
N LEU A 9 11.70 25.26 -29.20
CA LEU A 9 12.80 25.87 -28.43
C LEU A 9 14.06 25.00 -28.49
N VAL A 10 13.91 23.69 -28.28
CA VAL A 10 15.02 22.73 -28.33
C VAL A 10 15.61 22.65 -29.74
N GLU A 11 14.78 22.53 -30.77
CA GLU A 11 15.22 22.48 -32.18
C GLU A 11 15.98 23.74 -32.59
N ASP A 12 15.43 24.92 -32.30
CA ASP A 12 16.05 26.21 -32.60
C ASP A 12 17.38 26.36 -31.84
N GLN A 13 17.41 25.95 -30.57
CA GLN A 13 18.62 26.02 -29.77
C GLN A 13 19.73 25.11 -30.30
N LEU A 14 19.41 23.88 -30.68
CA LEU A 14 20.38 22.94 -31.23
C LEU A 14 20.87 23.37 -32.61
N ARG A 15 20.06 24.10 -33.39
CA ARG A 15 20.50 24.67 -34.67
C ARG A 15 21.50 25.82 -34.45
N ASP A 16 21.23 26.69 -33.49
CA ASP A 16 21.92 27.98 -33.39
C ASP A 16 23.09 27.98 -32.36
N TRP A 17 23.15 27.01 -31.44
CA TRP A 17 24.23 26.88 -30.44
C TRP A 17 25.00 25.57 -30.61
N GLU A 18 26.09 25.65 -31.39
CA GLU A 18 26.92 24.49 -31.76
C GLU A 18 27.43 23.67 -30.56
N GLU A 19 27.90 24.32 -29.50
CA GLU A 19 28.43 23.60 -28.33
C GLU A 19 27.37 22.71 -27.66
N VAL A 20 26.14 23.22 -27.50
CA VAL A 20 25.02 22.45 -26.94
C VAL A 20 24.59 21.35 -27.90
N ARG A 21 24.61 21.60 -29.21
CA ARG A 21 24.36 20.58 -30.24
C ARG A 21 25.35 19.43 -30.13
N LEU A 22 26.66 19.72 -30.07
CA LEU A 22 27.71 18.71 -29.97
C LEU A 22 27.59 17.88 -28.68
N ARG A 23 27.34 18.54 -27.55
CA ARG A 23 27.11 17.84 -26.27
C ARG A 23 25.87 16.95 -26.31
N THR A 24 24.78 17.43 -26.90
CA THR A 24 23.54 16.64 -27.07
C THR A 24 23.76 15.44 -27.98
N MET A 25 24.49 15.62 -29.09
CA MET A 25 24.85 14.51 -30.00
C MET A 25 25.71 13.46 -29.29
N SER A 26 26.67 13.89 -28.45
CA SER A 26 27.55 12.98 -27.72
C SER A 26 26.83 12.06 -26.75
N LEU A 27 25.60 12.40 -26.32
CA LEU A 27 24.79 11.53 -25.45
C LEU A 27 24.47 10.18 -26.09
N ARG A 28 24.48 10.07 -27.43
CA ARG A 28 24.27 8.80 -28.15
C ARG A 28 25.42 7.82 -27.97
N ASP A 29 26.62 8.34 -27.73
CA ASP A 29 27.87 7.56 -27.63
C ASP A 29 28.32 7.39 -26.17
N VAL A 30 27.52 7.88 -25.21
CA VAL A 30 27.82 7.75 -23.79
C VAL A 30 27.74 6.29 -23.36
N LYS A 31 28.77 5.83 -22.63
CA LYS A 31 28.78 4.49 -22.03
C LYS A 31 27.73 4.41 -20.93
N VAL A 32 26.93 3.34 -20.97
CA VAL A 32 25.96 2.98 -19.94
C VAL A 32 26.19 1.54 -19.50
N LYS A 33 25.92 1.26 -18.23
CA LYS A 33 25.85 -0.11 -17.72
C LYS A 33 24.70 -0.24 -16.74
N ASP A 34 24.11 -1.43 -16.71
CA ASP A 34 23.08 -1.75 -15.73
C ASP A 34 23.73 -2.26 -14.44
N VAL A 35 23.18 -1.86 -13.31
CA VAL A 35 23.66 -2.18 -11.96
C VAL A 35 22.45 -2.57 -11.13
N THR A 36 22.45 -3.75 -10.51
CA THR A 36 21.32 -4.19 -9.68
C THR A 36 21.61 -3.87 -8.21
N VAL A 37 20.88 -2.95 -7.61
CA VAL A 37 21.05 -2.52 -6.21
C VAL A 37 19.92 -3.11 -5.40
N ASP A 38 20.24 -4.03 -4.49
CA ASP A 38 19.25 -4.75 -3.66
C ASP A 38 18.12 -5.42 -4.47
N GLY A 39 18.44 -5.93 -5.66
CA GLY A 39 17.45 -6.55 -6.57
C GLY A 39 16.73 -5.58 -7.50
N VAL A 40 16.97 -4.27 -7.37
CA VAL A 40 16.36 -3.21 -8.17
C VAL A 40 17.31 -2.80 -9.30
N PRO A 41 16.88 -2.79 -10.57
CA PRO A 41 17.75 -2.42 -11.68
C PRO A 41 17.99 -0.90 -11.73
N TRP A 42 19.25 -0.49 -11.78
CA TRP A 42 19.74 0.88 -11.95
C TRP A 42 20.60 1.02 -13.18
N ARG A 43 20.75 2.25 -13.66
CA ARG A 43 21.66 2.58 -14.76
C ARG A 43 22.77 3.49 -14.25
N ALA A 44 24.02 3.17 -14.60
CA ALA A 44 25.13 4.10 -14.48
C ALA A 44 25.44 4.66 -15.87
N GLN A 45 25.78 5.94 -15.94
CA GLN A 45 26.07 6.67 -17.17
C GLN A 45 27.38 7.45 -17.04
N PHE A 46 28.32 7.21 -17.96
CA PHE A 46 29.58 7.96 -18.05
C PHE A 46 29.42 9.22 -18.93
N ASN A 47 29.24 10.38 -18.31
CA ASN A 47 29.06 11.66 -19.00
C ASN A 47 30.17 12.66 -18.64
N PRO A 48 31.30 12.69 -19.39
CA PRO A 48 32.43 13.57 -19.09
C PRO A 48 32.11 15.07 -19.31
N ALA A 49 31.10 15.40 -20.13
CA ALA A 49 30.67 16.78 -20.33
C ALA A 49 30.15 17.41 -19.02
N ARG A 50 29.74 16.60 -18.05
CA ARG A 50 29.21 17.06 -16.76
C ARG A 50 30.30 17.42 -15.73
N VAL A 51 31.60 17.26 -16.04
CA VAL A 51 32.69 17.52 -15.08
C VAL A 51 32.62 18.91 -14.43
N VAL A 52 32.25 19.94 -15.21
CA VAL A 52 32.12 21.32 -14.71
C VAL A 52 30.96 21.45 -13.72
N SER A 53 29.83 20.79 -14.00
CA SER A 53 28.65 20.83 -13.13
C SER A 53 28.80 19.97 -11.88
N THR A 54 29.39 18.77 -12.00
CA THR A 54 29.57 17.82 -10.88
C THR A 54 30.71 18.25 -9.95
N GLY A 55 31.76 18.87 -10.50
CA GLY A 55 32.92 19.36 -9.77
C GLY A 55 32.79 20.79 -9.24
N ALA A 56 31.68 21.48 -9.52
CA ALA A 56 31.47 22.85 -9.06
C ALA A 56 31.55 22.93 -7.53
N LYS A 57 32.33 23.89 -7.01
CA LYS A 57 32.35 24.21 -5.59
C LYS A 57 31.08 24.98 -5.24
N VAL A 58 30.37 24.50 -4.22
CA VAL A 58 29.09 25.04 -3.74
C VAL A 58 29.18 25.66 -2.35
N ASP A 59 30.40 25.89 -1.85
CA ASP A 59 30.61 26.65 -0.63
C ASP A 59 30.33 28.14 -0.86
N LYS A 60 29.89 28.84 0.20
CA LYS A 60 29.49 30.26 0.15
C LYS A 60 30.57 31.16 -0.46
N ALA A 61 31.85 30.89 -0.19
CA ALA A 61 32.95 31.71 -0.69
C ALA A 61 33.16 31.53 -2.20
N SER A 62 33.13 30.28 -2.70
CA SER A 62 33.23 29.99 -4.13
C SER A 62 32.05 30.53 -4.92
N ILE A 63 30.84 30.49 -4.36
CA ILE A 63 29.62 31.02 -4.99
C ILE A 63 29.70 32.55 -5.10
N ALA A 64 30.03 33.25 -4.01
CA ALA A 64 30.13 34.71 -4.00
C ALA A 64 31.21 35.24 -4.96
N ALA A 65 32.20 34.42 -5.28
CA ALA A 65 33.32 34.79 -6.15
C ALA A 65 33.07 34.60 -7.66
N ARG A 66 31.97 33.94 -8.07
CA ARG A 66 31.67 33.68 -9.49
C ARG A 66 30.39 34.40 -9.94
N PRO A 67 30.32 34.94 -11.17
CA PRO A 67 29.06 35.39 -11.75
C PRO A 67 28.07 34.22 -11.84
N CYS A 68 26.83 34.42 -11.40
CA CYS A 68 25.81 33.39 -11.48
C CYS A 68 25.42 33.13 -12.94
N PHE A 69 25.67 31.91 -13.42
CA PHE A 69 25.44 31.50 -14.80
C PHE A 69 23.96 31.37 -15.18
N LEU A 70 23.05 31.45 -14.21
CA LEU A 70 21.61 31.49 -14.43
C LEU A 70 21.07 32.91 -14.52
N CYS A 71 21.84 33.96 -14.19
CA CYS A 71 21.40 35.34 -14.43
C CYS A 71 21.50 35.70 -15.91
N ARG A 72 20.46 36.34 -16.47
CA ARG A 72 20.36 36.70 -17.89
C ARG A 72 21.63 37.36 -18.44
N ASP A 73 22.21 38.30 -17.71
CA ASP A 73 23.39 39.07 -18.14
C ASP A 73 24.68 38.22 -18.23
N ASN A 74 24.71 37.06 -17.56
CA ASN A 74 25.86 36.15 -17.54
C ASN A 74 25.66 34.94 -18.46
N ARG A 75 24.51 34.82 -19.13
CA ARG A 75 24.22 33.69 -20.04
C ARG A 75 24.81 33.93 -21.43
N PRO A 76 25.12 32.86 -22.18
CA PRO A 76 25.54 32.99 -23.58
C PRO A 76 24.48 33.68 -24.43
N GLN A 77 24.89 34.64 -25.27
CA GLN A 77 23.97 35.43 -26.10
C GLN A 77 23.20 34.58 -27.14
N CYS A 78 23.72 33.41 -27.51
CA CYS A 78 23.07 32.45 -28.41
C CYS A 78 22.05 31.54 -27.69
N GLN A 79 21.85 31.69 -26.39
CA GLN A 79 20.88 30.91 -25.65
C GLN A 79 19.46 31.45 -25.90
N HIS A 80 18.64 30.63 -26.54
CA HIS A 80 17.22 30.88 -26.74
C HIS A 80 16.47 30.72 -25.43
N VAL A 81 15.38 31.49 -25.30
CA VAL A 81 14.59 31.57 -24.08
C VAL A 81 13.12 31.44 -24.41
N HIS A 82 12.41 30.60 -23.65
CA HIS A 82 10.96 30.64 -23.59
C HIS A 82 10.52 31.23 -22.24
N GLN A 83 9.89 32.41 -22.28
CA GLN A 83 9.39 33.08 -21.08
C GLN A 83 8.16 32.35 -20.54
N TRP A 84 8.16 31.99 -19.26
CA TRP A 84 7.04 31.36 -18.57
C TRP A 84 6.82 32.02 -17.19
N GLY A 85 5.88 32.97 -17.12
CA GLY A 85 5.63 33.73 -15.89
C GLY A 85 6.89 34.45 -15.40
N ASN A 86 7.26 34.21 -14.13
CA ASN A 86 8.48 34.72 -13.50
C ASN A 86 9.73 33.87 -13.79
N TYR A 87 9.65 32.91 -14.72
CA TYR A 87 10.73 32.01 -15.07
C TYR A 87 11.07 32.07 -16.56
N GLU A 88 12.27 31.61 -16.88
CA GLU A 88 12.77 31.42 -18.23
C GLU A 88 13.11 29.94 -18.40
N ILE A 89 12.49 29.29 -19.39
CA ILE A 89 12.77 27.91 -19.77
C ILE A 89 13.89 27.91 -20.81
N LEU A 90 14.94 27.16 -20.52
CA LEU A 90 16.20 27.12 -21.25
C LEU A 90 16.57 25.67 -21.54
N VAL A 91 17.24 25.43 -22.67
CA VAL A 91 17.93 24.15 -22.86
C VAL A 91 19.14 24.09 -21.93
N ASN A 92 19.30 22.98 -21.22
CA ASN A 92 20.43 22.78 -20.33
C ASN A 92 21.72 22.62 -21.17
N PRO A 93 22.74 23.48 -20.99
CA PRO A 93 23.95 23.41 -21.80
C PRO A 93 24.84 22.19 -21.50
N PHE A 94 24.59 21.50 -20.39
CA PHE A 94 25.26 20.26 -20.00
C PHE A 94 24.22 19.15 -19.80
N PRO A 95 23.58 18.69 -20.89
CA PRO A 95 22.44 17.78 -20.81
C PRO A 95 22.87 16.41 -20.27
N ILE A 96 21.95 15.75 -19.55
CA ILE A 96 22.11 14.36 -19.09
C ILE A 96 21.38 13.43 -20.08
N PHE A 97 20.19 13.87 -20.50
CA PHE A 97 19.37 13.24 -21.52
C PHE A 97 19.01 14.24 -22.64
N PRO A 98 18.65 13.76 -23.83
CA PRO A 98 18.03 14.62 -24.85
C PRO A 98 16.82 15.36 -24.28
N GLY A 99 16.67 16.64 -24.63
CA GLY A 99 15.58 17.48 -24.14
C GLY A 99 15.74 17.96 -22.69
N HIS A 100 16.91 17.83 -22.04
CA HIS A 100 17.10 18.33 -20.68
C HIS A 100 16.96 19.86 -20.62
N LEU A 101 16.05 20.36 -19.79
CA LEU A 101 15.74 21.78 -19.59
C LEU A 101 16.22 22.30 -18.23
N THR A 102 16.51 23.59 -18.17
CA THR A 102 16.68 24.39 -16.95
C THR A 102 15.64 25.49 -16.95
N ILE A 103 14.86 25.58 -15.86
CA ILE A 103 13.80 26.58 -15.69
C ILE A 103 14.26 27.53 -14.59
N ALA A 104 14.87 28.65 -14.96
CA ALA A 104 15.50 29.58 -14.03
C ALA A 104 14.54 30.72 -13.67
N SER A 105 14.51 31.13 -12.39
CA SER A 105 13.79 32.34 -11.99
C SER A 105 14.37 33.56 -12.71
N CYS A 106 13.52 34.51 -13.09
CA CYS A 106 13.96 35.79 -13.64
C CYS A 106 14.67 36.65 -12.58
N ARG A 107 14.46 36.36 -11.29
CA ARG A 107 15.13 37.02 -10.17
C ARG A 107 16.28 36.15 -9.67
N HIS A 108 17.37 36.80 -9.29
CA HIS A 108 18.43 36.13 -8.53
C HIS A 108 17.96 36.00 -7.09
N GLU A 109 17.43 34.83 -6.75
CA GLU A 109 16.96 34.49 -5.41
C GLU A 109 17.48 33.12 -5.00
N PRO A 110 17.75 32.86 -3.70
CA PRO A 110 18.30 31.58 -3.26
C PRO A 110 17.47 30.37 -3.73
N GLN A 111 18.13 29.24 -3.96
CA GLN A 111 17.46 27.99 -4.29
C GLN A 111 16.60 27.54 -3.09
N SER A 112 15.28 27.78 -3.18
CA SER A 112 14.30 27.38 -2.17
C SER A 112 12.98 26.95 -2.82
N VAL A 113 12.42 25.83 -2.36
CA VAL A 113 11.11 25.35 -2.84
C VAL A 113 9.94 26.02 -2.13
N ASN A 114 10.16 26.50 -0.90
CA ASN A 114 9.12 27.13 -0.10
C ASN A 114 8.57 28.37 -0.82
N GLY A 115 7.24 28.44 -0.98
CA GLY A 115 6.57 29.49 -1.76
C GLY A 115 6.53 29.26 -3.28
N HIS A 116 7.20 28.22 -3.80
CA HIS A 116 7.26 27.92 -5.24
C HIS A 116 6.65 26.56 -5.63
N VAL A 117 6.04 25.84 -4.68
CA VAL A 117 5.32 24.58 -4.92
C VAL A 117 4.24 24.74 -6.00
N GLY A 118 3.44 25.80 -5.92
CA GLY A 118 2.40 26.10 -6.91
C GLY A 118 2.96 26.37 -8.31
N ASP A 119 4.15 26.96 -8.41
CA ASP A 119 4.83 27.18 -9.70
C ASP A 119 5.31 25.84 -10.27
N MET A 120 5.91 24.99 -9.44
CA MET A 120 6.40 23.68 -9.84
C MET A 120 5.26 22.77 -10.34
N LEU A 121 4.10 22.79 -9.66
CA LEU A 121 2.90 22.04 -10.06
C LEU A 121 2.31 22.53 -11.38
N ARG A 122 2.13 23.85 -11.53
CA ARG A 122 1.64 24.43 -12.79
C ARG A 122 2.58 24.11 -13.94
N LEU A 123 3.88 24.16 -13.71
CA LEU A 123 4.88 23.81 -14.71
C LEU A 123 4.73 22.35 -15.15
N ALA A 124 4.57 21.40 -14.23
CA ALA A 124 4.35 19.99 -14.59
C ALA A 124 3.04 19.72 -15.33
N CYS A 125 1.94 20.39 -14.96
CA CYS A 125 0.69 20.30 -15.73
C CYS A 125 0.86 20.82 -17.15
N GLU A 126 1.62 21.91 -17.32
CA GLU A 126 1.80 22.57 -18.61
C GLU A 126 2.90 21.95 -19.49
N LEU A 127 3.86 21.24 -18.90
CA LEU A 127 5.01 20.63 -19.57
C LEU A 127 4.74 19.14 -19.83
N GLU A 128 3.69 18.85 -20.58
CA GLU A 128 3.22 17.49 -20.84
C GLU A 128 4.33 16.59 -21.43
N GLY A 129 4.46 15.39 -20.86
CA GLY A 129 5.50 14.42 -21.23
C GLY A 129 6.85 14.64 -20.54
N TYR A 130 7.04 15.71 -19.77
CA TYR A 130 8.23 15.94 -18.97
C TYR A 130 8.00 15.65 -17.49
N THR A 131 9.06 15.20 -16.83
CA THR A 131 9.16 15.18 -15.37
C THR A 131 9.94 16.41 -14.94
N VAL A 132 9.26 17.30 -14.20
CA VAL A 132 9.86 18.49 -13.58
C VAL A 132 10.42 18.07 -12.24
N PHE A 133 11.65 18.47 -11.95
CA PHE A 133 12.31 18.12 -10.70
C PHE A 133 13.07 19.29 -10.09
N TYR A 134 13.20 19.22 -8.77
CA TYR A 134 13.86 20.18 -7.92
C TYR A 134 14.94 19.47 -7.10
N ASN A 135 16.11 20.08 -7.05
CA ASN A 135 17.18 19.71 -6.15
C ASN A 135 17.28 20.80 -5.09
N GLY A 136 17.15 20.45 -3.82
CA GLY A 136 17.48 21.36 -2.73
C GLY A 136 18.93 21.86 -2.85
N PRO A 137 19.26 23.01 -2.23
CA PRO A 137 20.58 23.63 -2.34
C PRO A 137 21.72 22.68 -1.92
N GLN A 138 21.45 21.82 -0.94
CA GLN A 138 22.37 20.78 -0.47
C GLN A 138 22.00 19.39 -0.97
N CYS A 139 21.28 19.27 -2.10
CA CYS A 139 20.79 17.99 -2.64
C CYS A 139 21.10 17.86 -4.15
N GLY A 140 22.22 18.41 -4.61
CA GLY A 140 22.67 18.33 -6.01
C GLY A 140 22.22 19.49 -6.89
N ALA A 141 21.81 20.64 -6.32
CA ALA A 141 21.58 21.86 -7.08
C ALA A 141 22.88 22.37 -7.72
N SER A 142 22.81 22.80 -8.99
CA SER A 142 23.97 23.32 -9.73
C SER A 142 24.29 24.79 -9.39
N ALA A 143 23.26 25.55 -9.02
CA ALA A 143 23.31 26.93 -8.56
C ALA A 143 22.46 27.08 -7.28
N PRO A 144 23.01 26.84 -6.08
CA PRO A 144 22.27 26.99 -4.83
C PRO A 144 21.92 28.46 -4.49
N ASP A 145 22.51 29.42 -5.20
CA ASP A 145 22.26 30.86 -5.09
C ASP A 145 21.16 31.39 -6.01
N HIS A 146 20.65 30.58 -6.94
CA HIS A 146 19.63 31.02 -7.91
C HIS A 146 18.55 29.94 -8.07
N LEU A 147 17.30 30.27 -7.72
CA LEU A 147 16.12 29.43 -7.88
C LEU A 147 15.98 28.91 -9.31
N HIS A 148 15.97 27.59 -9.44
CA HIS A 148 15.68 26.90 -10.68
C HIS A 148 15.05 25.52 -10.45
N PHE A 149 14.20 25.15 -11.41
CA PHE A 149 13.78 23.78 -11.63
C PHE A 149 14.54 23.20 -12.83
N GLN A 150 14.47 21.90 -12.98
CA GLN A 150 14.93 21.21 -14.18
C GLN A 150 13.82 20.31 -14.69
N ALA A 151 13.87 19.95 -15.96
CA ALA A 151 12.92 19.01 -16.53
C ALA A 151 13.60 18.11 -17.55
N VAL A 152 13.19 16.85 -17.58
CA VAL A 152 13.62 15.87 -18.58
C VAL A 152 12.40 15.13 -19.12
N PRO A 153 12.45 14.59 -20.35
CA PRO A 153 11.39 13.71 -20.82
C PRO A 153 11.17 12.55 -19.84
N SER A 154 9.89 12.26 -19.54
CA SER A 154 9.50 11.40 -18.41
C SER A 154 9.98 9.95 -18.54
N GLU A 155 10.24 9.48 -19.77
CA GLU A 155 10.79 8.16 -20.05
C GLU A 155 12.19 7.95 -19.45
N TYR A 156 12.93 9.03 -19.17
CA TYR A 156 14.26 8.95 -18.57
C TYR A 156 14.26 8.96 -17.04
N MET A 157 13.11 9.23 -16.40
CA MET A 157 13.03 9.46 -14.95
C MET A 157 11.79 8.75 -14.35
N PRO A 158 11.88 7.42 -14.11
CA PRO A 158 10.77 6.64 -13.56
C PRO A 158 10.53 6.93 -12.08
N LEU A 159 9.38 7.51 -11.74
CA LEU A 159 9.01 7.88 -10.36
C LEU A 159 8.48 6.72 -9.51
N ASP A 160 8.12 5.60 -10.16
CA ASP A 160 7.48 4.43 -9.55
C ASP A 160 8.48 3.32 -9.15
N ARG A 161 9.78 3.57 -9.34
CA ARG A 161 10.87 2.62 -9.05
C ARG A 161 10.87 2.21 -7.58
N ARG A 162 10.91 0.90 -7.28
CA ARG A 162 10.84 0.37 -5.90
C ARG A 162 12.23 0.18 -5.31
N TYR A 163 12.86 1.27 -4.86
CA TYR A 163 14.03 1.21 -3.97
C TYR A 163 13.60 1.78 -2.62
N PRO A 164 14.05 1.22 -1.48
CA PRO A 164 13.46 1.53 -0.18
C PRO A 164 14.03 2.81 0.43
N PHE A 165 14.10 3.87 -0.38
CA PHE A 165 14.21 5.23 0.12
C PHE A 165 12.97 5.54 0.94
N LYS A 166 13.17 6.19 2.10
CA LYS A 166 12.12 6.99 2.70
C LYS A 166 11.70 8.03 1.68
N ARG A 167 10.43 7.99 1.29
CA ARG A 167 9.87 8.87 0.27
C ARG A 167 8.42 9.12 0.57
N HIS A 168 7.96 10.29 0.16
CA HIS A 168 6.56 10.64 0.17
C HIS A 168 6.09 10.67 -1.27
N TYR A 169 5.05 9.90 -1.55
CA TYR A 169 4.51 9.73 -2.88
C TYR A 169 3.07 10.26 -2.87
N PHE A 170 2.76 11.11 -3.84
CA PHE A 170 1.45 11.72 -3.99
C PHE A 170 0.96 11.50 -5.39
N ILE A 171 -0.30 11.10 -5.53
CA ILE A 171 -0.98 11.04 -6.81
C ILE A 171 -2.44 11.39 -6.63
N ASP A 172 -2.81 12.59 -7.07
CA ASP A 172 -4.14 13.15 -6.92
C ASP A 172 -4.27 14.37 -7.85
N SER A 173 -5.39 15.08 -7.75
CA SER A 173 -5.58 16.41 -8.31
C SER A 173 -4.48 17.39 -7.91
N GLN A 174 -4.19 18.34 -8.81
CA GLN A 174 -3.17 19.37 -8.59
C GLN A 174 -3.35 20.11 -7.25
N GLU A 175 -4.58 20.42 -6.87
CA GLU A 175 -4.91 21.11 -5.62
C GLU A 175 -4.52 20.28 -4.40
N ARG A 176 -4.98 19.03 -4.33
CA ARG A 176 -4.69 18.13 -3.20
C ARG A 176 -3.21 17.76 -3.09
N VAL A 177 -2.54 17.55 -4.23
CA VAL A 177 -1.08 17.33 -4.23
C VAL A 177 -0.36 18.59 -3.73
N GLY A 178 -0.83 19.78 -4.10
CA GLY A 178 -0.26 21.04 -3.62
C GLY A 178 -0.41 21.25 -2.12
N GLU A 179 -1.59 20.97 -1.57
CA GLU A 179 -1.85 21.01 -0.13
C GLU A 179 -0.94 20.02 0.61
N ALA A 180 -0.95 18.75 0.20
CA ALA A 180 -0.17 17.69 0.84
C ALA A 180 1.34 17.91 0.73
N LEU A 181 1.83 18.40 -0.42
CA LEU A 181 3.24 18.72 -0.61
C LEU A 181 3.65 19.93 0.24
N SER A 182 2.81 20.94 0.37
CA SER A 182 3.09 22.10 1.24
C SER A 182 3.15 21.68 2.71
N GLU A 183 2.16 20.92 3.19
CA GLU A 183 2.13 20.39 4.56
C GLU A 183 3.35 19.52 4.85
N LEU A 184 3.73 18.65 3.91
CA LEU A 184 4.94 17.84 4.04
C LEU A 184 6.19 18.72 4.14
N LEU A 185 6.38 19.67 3.23
CA LEU A 185 7.57 20.51 3.21
C LEU A 185 7.67 21.37 4.47
N ASP A 186 6.55 21.88 4.98
CA ASP A 186 6.49 22.58 6.27
C ASP A 186 6.89 21.66 7.43
N SER A 187 6.39 20.41 7.45
CA SER A 187 6.76 19.42 8.48
C SER A 187 8.25 19.05 8.45
N LEU A 188 8.85 18.96 7.26
CA LEU A 188 10.28 18.69 7.08
C LEU A 188 11.15 19.91 7.41
N SER A 189 10.59 21.11 7.27
CA SER A 189 11.25 22.38 7.60
C SER A 189 11.20 22.73 9.09
N ALA A 190 10.52 21.93 9.93
CA ALA A 190 10.39 22.19 11.37
C ALA A 190 11.72 22.26 12.15
N TYR A 191 12.87 21.96 11.51
CA TYR A 191 14.21 22.02 12.08
C TYR A 191 15.18 23.03 11.39
N GLY A 192 14.71 23.91 10.47
CA GLY A 192 15.58 24.92 9.81
C GLY A 192 14.95 25.68 8.62
N ASP A 193 15.77 26.50 7.92
CA ASP A 193 15.46 27.06 6.58
C ASP A 193 15.66 25.99 5.49
N GLU A 194 14.76 25.92 4.49
CA GLU A 194 14.74 25.05 3.30
C GLU A 194 14.97 23.53 3.55
N PRO A 195 13.97 22.65 3.30
CA PRO A 195 14.12 21.22 3.57
C PRO A 195 15.14 20.57 2.61
N MET A 196 15.97 19.66 3.14
CA MET A 196 16.87 18.86 2.32
C MET A 196 16.09 17.80 1.57
N VAL A 197 15.67 18.10 0.33
CA VAL A 197 14.84 17.20 -0.48
C VAL A 197 15.29 17.15 -1.94
N ASN A 198 14.99 16.02 -2.60
CA ASN A 198 14.81 15.96 -4.04
C ASN A 198 13.31 15.76 -4.32
N ILE A 199 12.75 16.55 -5.23
CA ILE A 199 11.34 16.49 -5.61
C ILE A 199 11.26 16.22 -7.10
N ALA A 200 10.38 15.34 -7.52
CA ALA A 200 10.06 15.15 -8.93
C ALA A 200 8.55 15.01 -9.10
N LEU A 201 8.01 15.62 -10.16
CA LEU A 201 6.58 15.66 -10.41
C LEU A 201 6.29 15.70 -11.91
N ARG A 202 5.17 15.07 -12.31
CA ARG A 202 4.71 14.99 -13.70
C ARG A 202 3.20 14.88 -13.76
N ALA A 203 2.61 15.38 -14.85
CA ALA A 203 1.22 15.10 -15.16
C ALA A 203 1.06 13.63 -15.56
N VAL A 204 0.10 12.95 -14.93
CA VAL A 204 -0.34 11.61 -15.34
C VAL A 204 -1.40 11.71 -16.44
N ASP A 205 -2.31 12.66 -16.26
CA ASP A 205 -3.36 13.03 -17.22
C ASP A 205 -3.72 14.52 -17.03
N SER A 206 -4.79 14.99 -17.67
CA SER A 206 -5.22 16.40 -17.61
C SER A 206 -5.65 16.90 -16.22
N SER A 207 -5.89 15.99 -15.28
CA SER A 207 -6.42 16.27 -13.95
C SER A 207 -5.56 15.74 -12.81
N THR A 208 -4.66 14.79 -13.08
CA THR A 208 -3.89 14.06 -12.07
C THR A 208 -2.40 14.38 -12.15
N ILE A 209 -1.80 14.69 -11.01
CA ILE A 209 -0.36 14.88 -10.85
C ILE A 209 0.22 13.77 -10.00
N GLU A 210 1.34 13.21 -10.43
CA GLU A 210 2.20 12.33 -9.64
C GLU A 210 3.38 13.16 -9.12
N ALA A 211 3.64 13.11 -7.82
CA ALA A 211 4.76 13.79 -7.18
C ALA A 211 5.46 12.86 -6.19
N VAL A 212 6.79 12.88 -6.20
CA VAL A 212 7.62 12.11 -5.28
C VAL A 212 8.65 13.02 -4.62
N VAL A 213 8.69 12.97 -3.30
CA VAL A 213 9.65 13.69 -2.46
C VAL A 213 10.53 12.66 -1.77
N VAL A 214 11.84 12.79 -1.95
CA VAL A 214 12.83 11.99 -1.22
C VAL A 214 13.57 12.93 -0.25
N PRO A 215 13.30 12.82 1.07
CA PRO A 215 14.09 13.49 2.08
C PRO A 215 15.56 13.03 2.05
N ARG A 216 16.46 13.99 2.20
CA ARG A 216 17.90 13.81 2.12
C ARG A 216 18.54 14.03 3.49
N ARG A 217 19.61 13.28 3.76
CA ARG A 217 20.40 13.37 5.00
C ARG A 217 21.80 13.92 4.79
N ALA A 218 22.29 13.90 3.55
CA ALA A 218 23.59 14.46 3.19
C ALA A 218 23.62 14.99 1.75
N HIS A 219 24.52 15.95 1.52
CA HIS A 219 24.74 16.52 0.19
C HIS A 219 25.50 15.58 -0.74
N ARG A 220 26.56 14.95 -0.23
CA ARG A 220 27.46 14.06 -0.96
C ARG A 220 27.67 12.78 -0.16
N PRO A 221 27.88 11.64 -0.83
CA PRO A 221 28.22 10.40 -0.16
C PRO A 221 29.63 10.48 0.44
N GLN A 222 29.92 9.59 1.40
CA GLN A 222 31.24 9.55 2.06
C GLN A 222 32.36 9.19 1.07
N CYS A 223 32.03 8.42 0.03
CA CYS A 223 32.98 8.06 -1.02
C CYS A 223 33.29 9.20 -2.00
N TYR A 224 32.71 10.41 -1.88
CA TYR A 224 32.85 11.46 -2.90
C TYR A 224 34.31 11.87 -3.20
N ASP A 225 35.21 11.75 -2.22
CA ASP A 225 36.62 12.10 -2.42
C ASP A 225 37.39 11.05 -3.22
N THR A 226 36.93 9.80 -3.21
CA THR A 226 37.52 8.69 -3.97
C THR A 226 36.79 8.42 -5.29
N VAL A 227 35.45 8.51 -5.28
CA VAL A 227 34.59 8.32 -6.46
C VAL A 227 33.68 9.53 -6.60
N LYS A 228 33.81 10.29 -7.71
CA LYS A 228 33.12 11.59 -7.89
C LYS A 228 31.65 11.43 -8.31
N VAL A 229 30.83 10.86 -7.41
CA VAL A 229 29.36 10.75 -7.55
C VAL A 229 28.66 11.66 -6.55
N SER A 230 27.84 12.60 -7.02
CA SER A 230 27.07 13.52 -6.19
C SER A 230 25.58 13.45 -6.55
N PRO A 231 24.83 12.49 -5.97
CA PRO A 231 23.47 12.20 -6.40
C PRO A 231 22.52 13.40 -6.26
N GLY A 232 21.93 13.86 -7.37
CA GLY A 232 20.75 14.73 -7.41
C GLY A 232 19.47 13.94 -7.72
N ALA A 233 18.40 14.62 -8.11
CA ALA A 233 17.12 13.97 -8.41
C ALA A 233 17.25 12.91 -9.52
N VAL A 234 17.97 13.20 -10.61
CA VAL A 234 18.16 12.20 -11.70
C VAL A 234 18.82 10.92 -11.18
N ASP A 235 19.80 11.06 -10.29
CA ASP A 235 20.50 9.94 -9.67
C ASP A 235 19.63 9.18 -8.67
N VAL A 236 18.75 9.87 -7.94
CA VAL A 236 17.84 9.28 -6.95
C VAL A 236 16.63 8.61 -7.60
N PHE A 237 16.21 9.07 -8.77
CA PHE A 237 15.02 8.56 -9.45
C PHE A 237 15.34 7.63 -10.62
N GLY A 238 16.59 7.53 -11.10
CA GLY A 238 16.86 6.58 -12.19
C GLY A 238 18.31 6.27 -12.55
N THR A 239 19.15 7.28 -12.76
CA THR A 239 20.46 7.08 -13.43
C THR A 239 21.59 7.74 -12.67
N LEU A 240 22.54 6.94 -12.18
CA LEU A 240 23.77 7.41 -11.54
C LEU A 240 24.71 8.01 -12.57
N ILE A 241 25.01 9.30 -12.45
CA ILE A 241 25.87 10.02 -13.40
C ILE A 241 27.30 10.10 -12.88
N THR A 242 28.24 9.55 -13.66
CA THR A 242 29.69 9.66 -13.41
C THR A 242 30.37 10.53 -14.45
N VAL A 243 31.48 11.17 -14.09
CA VAL A 243 32.21 12.12 -14.97
C VAL A 243 33.59 11.62 -15.40
N SER A 244 34.07 10.52 -14.82
CA SER A 244 35.31 9.84 -15.23
C SER A 244 35.05 8.37 -15.51
N GLU A 245 35.86 7.78 -16.38
CA GLU A 245 35.77 6.36 -16.72
C GLU A 245 36.11 5.47 -15.51
N ALA A 246 37.08 5.88 -14.70
CA ALA A 246 37.42 5.18 -13.46
C ALA A 246 36.24 5.14 -12.47
N ASP A 247 35.53 6.27 -12.30
CA ASP A 247 34.33 6.30 -11.45
C ASP A 247 33.23 5.42 -12.05
N PHE A 248 33.01 5.48 -13.37
CA PHE A 248 32.03 4.64 -14.06
C PHE A 248 32.31 3.15 -13.83
N ASP A 249 33.56 2.72 -14.00
CA ASP A 249 33.95 1.32 -13.80
C ASP A 249 33.76 0.89 -12.35
N ALA A 250 34.03 1.78 -11.38
CA ALA A 250 33.87 1.51 -9.96
C ALA A 250 32.41 1.36 -9.49
N VAL A 251 31.42 1.90 -10.21
CA VAL A 251 29.99 1.75 -9.82
C VAL A 251 29.55 0.29 -9.97
N ASP A 252 29.55 -0.45 -8.88
CA ASP A 252 28.90 -1.75 -8.75
C ASP A 252 27.68 -1.67 -7.82
N SER A 253 27.00 -2.80 -7.61
CA SER A 253 25.84 -2.91 -6.73
C SER A 253 26.11 -2.43 -5.30
N SER A 254 27.31 -2.72 -4.78
CA SER A 254 27.70 -2.40 -3.40
C SER A 254 27.97 -0.90 -3.25
N LEU A 255 28.72 -0.32 -4.19
CA LEU A 255 29.01 1.11 -4.19
C LEU A 255 27.74 1.93 -4.37
N ALA A 256 26.85 1.52 -5.28
CA ALA A 256 25.58 2.22 -5.50
C ALA A 256 24.69 2.20 -4.25
N ALA A 257 24.54 1.04 -3.59
CA ALA A 257 23.81 0.93 -2.31
C ALA A 257 24.42 1.85 -1.23
N SER A 258 25.74 1.84 -1.10
CA SER A 258 26.48 2.70 -0.15
C SER A 258 26.23 4.19 -0.42
N VAL A 259 26.34 4.60 -1.69
CA VAL A 259 26.07 5.98 -2.13
C VAL A 259 24.67 6.40 -1.75
N PHE A 260 23.66 5.56 -2.00
CA PHE A 260 22.26 5.84 -1.67
C PHE A 260 22.00 5.93 -0.16
N ASN A 261 22.54 4.99 0.62
CA ASN A 261 22.42 4.95 2.08
C ASN A 261 23.06 6.15 2.78
N ASP A 262 24.14 6.68 2.21
CA ASP A 262 24.82 7.86 2.75
C ASP A 262 23.99 9.13 2.60
N VAL A 263 23.25 9.25 1.50
CA VAL A 263 22.64 10.52 1.09
C VAL A 263 21.14 10.62 1.31
N ALA A 264 20.44 9.48 1.34
CA ALA A 264 19.01 9.38 1.60
C ALA A 264 18.77 8.46 2.82
N PHE A 265 17.58 8.58 3.41
CA PHE A 265 17.15 7.60 4.40
C PHE A 265 16.72 6.34 3.65
N VAL A 266 17.33 5.20 3.96
CA VAL A 266 17.00 3.91 3.35
C VAL A 266 16.64 2.95 4.48
N SER A 267 15.49 2.32 4.36
CA SER A 267 15.00 1.28 5.26
C SER A 267 15.11 -0.07 4.58
N HIS A 268 15.23 -1.17 5.32
CA HIS A 268 15.07 -2.48 4.69
C HIS A 268 13.58 -2.71 4.44
N GLU A 269 13.21 -3.11 3.23
CA GLU A 269 11.85 -3.57 2.95
C GLU A 269 11.55 -4.79 3.82
N LEU A 270 10.55 -4.68 4.68
CA LEU A 270 10.04 -5.82 5.44
C LEU A 270 9.49 -6.85 4.46
N SER A 271 9.73 -8.13 4.73
CA SER A 271 9.22 -9.25 3.94
C SER A 271 8.27 -10.09 4.77
N VAL A 272 7.31 -10.72 4.11
CA VAL A 272 6.34 -11.65 4.70
C VAL A 272 6.55 -13.04 4.10
N ASN A 273 6.51 -14.07 4.95
CA ASN A 273 6.48 -15.46 4.54
C ASN A 273 5.03 -15.94 4.45
N VAL A 274 4.51 -16.09 3.23
CA VAL A 274 3.13 -16.52 2.99
C VAL A 274 3.07 -18.03 2.74
N GLY A 275 2.29 -18.75 3.54
CA GLY A 275 1.98 -20.16 3.30
C GLY A 275 0.92 -20.30 2.20
N ILE A 276 1.29 -20.88 1.05
CA ILE A 276 0.40 -20.99 -0.10
C ILE A 276 -0.36 -22.33 -0.12
N MET A 277 0.36 -23.44 0.00
CA MET A 277 -0.23 -24.77 -0.04
C MET A 277 0.68 -25.83 0.59
N SER A 278 0.11 -26.95 1.00
CA SER A 278 0.84 -28.15 1.40
C SER A 278 0.36 -29.36 0.61
N ALA A 279 1.31 -30.15 0.11
CA ALA A 279 1.03 -31.40 -0.61
C ALA A 279 2.22 -32.36 -0.48
N PRO A 280 2.03 -33.68 -0.67
CA PRO A 280 3.16 -34.61 -0.68
C PRO A 280 4.24 -34.23 -1.69
N GLU A 281 3.82 -33.70 -2.84
CA GLU A 281 4.67 -33.18 -3.90
C GLU A 281 4.10 -31.85 -4.42
N ILE A 282 4.97 -30.84 -4.55
CA ILE A 282 4.60 -29.51 -5.05
C ILE A 282 5.07 -29.39 -6.49
N GLN A 283 4.13 -29.16 -7.42
CA GLN A 283 4.43 -28.90 -8.83
C GLN A 283 4.55 -27.40 -9.07
N TYR A 284 5.66 -26.97 -9.67
CA TYR A 284 5.93 -25.57 -9.93
C TYR A 284 6.74 -25.33 -11.22
N GLU A 285 6.66 -24.11 -11.75
CA GLU A 285 7.43 -23.61 -12.89
C GLU A 285 8.12 -22.31 -12.50
N LEU A 286 9.40 -22.15 -12.83
CA LEU A 286 10.15 -20.90 -12.67
C LEU A 286 10.21 -20.17 -14.02
N HIS A 287 9.88 -18.89 -14.02
CA HIS A 287 9.88 -18.05 -15.23
C HIS A 287 10.84 -16.87 -15.03
N GLY A 288 11.87 -16.80 -15.88
CA GLY A 288 12.95 -15.82 -15.75
C GLY A 288 14.21 -16.41 -15.10
N SER A 289 15.03 -15.56 -14.50
CA SER A 289 16.29 -15.97 -13.87
C SER A 289 16.13 -16.11 -12.35
N PHE A 290 16.54 -17.26 -11.83
CA PHE A 290 16.55 -17.59 -10.41
C PHE A 290 17.91 -18.15 -9.98
N GLU A 291 18.31 -17.83 -8.77
CA GLU A 291 19.39 -18.52 -8.06
C GLU A 291 18.77 -19.49 -7.04
N SER A 292 19.26 -20.74 -7.01
CA SER A 292 18.86 -21.71 -6.00
C SER A 292 19.88 -21.78 -4.87
N ASP A 293 19.42 -22.05 -3.66
CA ASP A 293 20.32 -22.48 -2.58
C ASP A 293 20.96 -23.85 -2.88
N ALA A 294 21.98 -24.21 -2.10
CA ALA A 294 22.73 -25.46 -2.28
C ALA A 294 21.86 -26.72 -2.13
N GLU A 295 20.75 -26.63 -1.42
CA GLU A 295 19.80 -27.71 -1.17
C GLU A 295 18.69 -27.78 -2.23
N GLY A 296 18.55 -26.77 -3.10
CA GLY A 296 17.48 -26.68 -4.09
C GLY A 296 16.09 -26.49 -3.49
N ALA A 297 16.02 -25.94 -2.28
CA ALA A 297 14.80 -25.73 -1.50
C ALA A 297 14.35 -24.26 -1.51
N GLU A 298 15.23 -23.31 -1.83
CA GLU A 298 14.92 -21.88 -1.93
C GLU A 298 15.34 -21.34 -3.30
N PHE A 299 14.43 -20.62 -3.96
CA PHE A 299 14.62 -20.03 -5.28
C PHE A 299 14.44 -18.52 -5.19
N ARG A 300 15.54 -17.78 -5.37
CA ARG A 300 15.57 -16.32 -5.31
C ARG A 300 15.56 -15.73 -6.73
N PRO A 301 14.65 -14.79 -7.06
CA PRO A 301 14.68 -14.14 -8.36
C PRO A 301 15.92 -13.24 -8.50
N LEU A 302 16.52 -13.25 -9.69
CA LEU A 302 17.66 -12.39 -10.05
C LEU A 302 17.24 -11.14 -10.83
N SER A 303 15.99 -11.08 -11.30
CA SER A 303 15.39 -9.93 -11.97
C SER A 303 13.99 -9.66 -11.42
N SER A 304 13.54 -8.41 -11.52
CA SER A 304 12.25 -7.95 -10.98
C SER A 304 11.03 -8.47 -11.73
N ASP A 305 11.22 -8.98 -12.95
CA ASP A 305 10.20 -9.61 -13.80
C ASP A 305 10.15 -11.13 -13.65
N SER A 306 11.08 -11.74 -12.91
CA SER A 306 11.05 -13.16 -12.60
C SER A 306 9.89 -13.50 -11.67
N TYR A 307 9.16 -14.56 -11.98
CA TYR A 307 8.05 -15.07 -11.19
C TYR A 307 8.02 -16.60 -11.21
N PHE A 308 7.29 -17.22 -10.29
CA PHE A 308 7.07 -18.66 -10.29
C PHE A 308 5.58 -18.98 -10.30
N THR A 309 5.21 -20.14 -10.84
CA THR A 309 3.84 -20.63 -10.89
C THR A 309 3.72 -21.90 -10.09
N LEU A 310 2.80 -21.94 -9.12
CA LEU A 310 2.40 -23.16 -8.43
C LEU A 310 1.16 -23.74 -9.13
N LYS A 311 1.16 -25.06 -9.36
CA LYS A 311 0.02 -25.75 -9.97
C LYS A 311 -0.98 -26.21 -8.91
N ASP A 312 -2.25 -26.26 -9.29
CA ASP A 312 -3.32 -26.85 -8.47
C ASP A 312 -3.47 -26.26 -7.05
N VAL A 313 -3.21 -24.97 -6.89
CA VAL A 313 -3.42 -24.24 -5.63
C VAL A 313 -4.91 -24.24 -5.32
N THR A 314 -5.28 -24.68 -4.12
CA THR A 314 -6.68 -24.69 -3.69
C THR A 314 -7.05 -23.29 -3.21
N ILE A 315 -8.13 -22.72 -3.76
CA ILE A 315 -8.68 -21.43 -3.33
C ILE A 315 -10.06 -21.61 -2.72
N GLY A 316 -10.43 -20.76 -1.76
CA GLY A 316 -11.69 -20.84 -1.06
C GLY A 316 -11.80 -22.11 -0.24
N VAL A 317 -10.74 -22.42 0.53
CA VAL A 317 -10.71 -23.64 1.35
C VAL A 317 -11.88 -23.60 2.32
N ASP A 318 -12.64 -24.69 2.39
CA ASP A 318 -13.87 -24.80 3.19
C ASP A 318 -15.04 -23.86 2.80
N PHE A 319 -15.00 -23.28 1.59
CA PHE A 319 -16.13 -22.57 0.98
C PHE A 319 -16.79 -23.37 -0.15
N HIS A 320 -18.06 -23.07 -0.42
CA HIS A 320 -18.87 -23.75 -1.45
C HIS A 320 -18.35 -23.56 -2.90
N TRP A 321 -17.41 -22.65 -3.12
CA TRP A 321 -16.78 -22.37 -4.41
C TRP A 321 -15.33 -22.88 -4.49
N GLN A 322 -14.90 -23.73 -3.55
CA GLN A 322 -13.55 -24.29 -3.51
C GLN A 322 -13.16 -24.89 -4.86
N ARG A 323 -12.03 -24.44 -5.41
CA ARG A 323 -11.48 -24.97 -6.67
C ARG A 323 -9.96 -24.96 -6.68
N LYS A 324 -9.38 -25.68 -7.62
CA LYS A 324 -7.94 -25.67 -7.89
C LYS A 324 -7.64 -24.80 -9.09
N GLU A 325 -6.66 -23.91 -8.96
CA GLU A 325 -6.17 -23.09 -10.06
C GLU A 325 -4.65 -22.91 -9.99
N ASN A 326 -4.02 -22.70 -11.15
CA ASN A 326 -2.61 -22.34 -11.20
C ASN A 326 -2.47 -20.88 -10.77
N GLN A 327 -1.54 -20.60 -9.86
CA GLN A 327 -1.29 -19.24 -9.38
C GLN A 327 0.18 -18.88 -9.56
N SER A 328 0.42 -17.65 -9.99
CA SER A 328 1.75 -17.11 -10.24
C SER A 328 2.09 -16.04 -9.20
N PHE A 329 3.32 -16.07 -8.70
CA PHE A 329 3.78 -15.23 -7.60
C PHE A 329 5.13 -14.59 -7.91
N LEU A 330 5.30 -13.34 -7.46
CA LEU A 330 6.60 -12.67 -7.42
C LEU A 330 7.34 -13.05 -6.13
N GLY A 331 8.62 -12.67 -6.06
CA GLY A 331 9.46 -12.91 -4.90
C GLY A 331 10.05 -14.32 -4.88
N LYS A 332 10.45 -14.79 -3.70
CA LYS A 332 11.14 -16.07 -3.53
C LYS A 332 10.14 -17.20 -3.34
N LEU A 333 10.44 -18.35 -3.90
CA LEU A 333 9.78 -19.62 -3.57
C LEU A 333 10.65 -20.38 -2.58
N LYS A 334 10.07 -20.86 -1.49
CA LYS A 334 10.73 -21.76 -0.55
C LYS A 334 9.89 -23.02 -0.31
N LEU A 335 10.50 -24.18 -0.46
CA LEU A 335 9.88 -25.48 -0.23
C LEU A 335 10.41 -26.04 1.09
N LYS A 336 9.52 -26.22 2.07
CA LYS A 336 9.86 -26.73 3.40
C LYS A 336 9.20 -28.08 3.65
N LYS A 337 9.97 -29.10 4.03
CA LYS A 337 9.43 -30.39 4.46
C LYS A 337 8.77 -30.27 5.84
N SER A 338 7.55 -30.76 5.98
CA SER A 338 6.80 -30.85 7.24
C SER A 338 6.10 -32.20 7.32
N GLY A 339 6.74 -33.17 7.98
CA GLY A 339 6.31 -34.57 7.98
C GLY A 339 6.32 -35.19 6.57
N ASP A 340 5.20 -35.80 6.18
CA ASP A 340 5.01 -36.41 4.86
C ASP A 340 4.63 -35.39 3.76
N LEU A 341 4.44 -34.12 4.13
CA LEU A 341 4.06 -33.05 3.23
C LEU A 341 5.22 -32.10 2.96
N THR A 342 5.13 -31.41 1.83
CA THR A 342 5.97 -30.27 1.49
C THR A 342 5.10 -29.02 1.48
N LEU A 343 5.51 -28.02 2.24
CA LEU A 343 4.90 -26.71 2.33
C LEU A 343 5.57 -25.76 1.33
N ALA A 344 4.77 -25.15 0.46
CA ALA A 344 5.21 -24.10 -0.44
C ALA A 344 5.00 -22.72 0.20
N LEU A 345 6.09 -22.01 0.39
CA LEU A 345 6.15 -20.66 0.95
C LEU A 345 6.50 -19.66 -0.15
N ASN A 346 5.81 -18.52 -0.13
CA ASN A 346 6.21 -17.36 -0.91
C ASN A 346 6.77 -16.28 0.02
N ILE A 347 8.05 -15.94 -0.16
CA ILE A 347 8.70 -14.86 0.59
C ILE A 347 8.74 -13.62 -0.30
N VAL A 348 8.01 -12.59 0.11
CA VAL A 348 7.74 -11.42 -0.72
C VAL A 348 7.81 -10.14 0.13
N PRO A 349 8.30 -9.00 -0.42
CA PRO A 349 8.23 -7.72 0.28
C PRO A 349 6.79 -7.36 0.64
N VAL A 350 6.58 -6.73 1.80
CA VAL A 350 5.25 -6.38 2.31
C VAL A 350 4.47 -5.54 1.28
N GLU A 351 5.11 -4.62 0.60
CA GLU A 351 4.44 -3.74 -0.38
C GLU A 351 3.99 -4.49 -1.66
N ASP A 352 4.72 -5.54 -2.05
CA ASP A 352 4.33 -6.46 -3.11
C ASP A 352 3.19 -7.39 -2.66
N TYR A 353 3.25 -7.87 -1.42
CA TYR A 353 2.17 -8.63 -0.80
C TYR A 353 0.85 -7.85 -0.81
N LEU A 354 0.87 -6.59 -0.38
CA LEU A 354 -0.29 -5.70 -0.35
C LEU A 354 -0.91 -5.49 -1.73
N THR A 355 -0.08 -5.48 -2.78
CA THR A 355 -0.55 -5.35 -4.16
C THR A 355 -1.51 -6.48 -4.54
N SER A 356 -1.19 -7.71 -4.13
CA SER A 356 -2.06 -8.87 -4.34
C SER A 356 -3.25 -8.85 -3.38
N VAL A 357 -3.01 -8.60 -2.08
CA VAL A 357 -4.07 -8.59 -1.06
C VAL A 357 -5.19 -7.63 -1.40
N ILE A 358 -4.88 -6.37 -1.70
CA ILE A 358 -5.92 -5.37 -2.00
C ILE A 358 -6.68 -5.75 -3.27
N SER A 359 -5.99 -6.28 -4.29
CA SER A 359 -6.61 -6.70 -5.56
C SER A 359 -7.48 -7.96 -5.41
N SER A 360 -7.25 -8.76 -4.37
CA SER A 360 -8.00 -9.99 -4.08
C SER A 360 -9.13 -9.78 -3.08
N GLU A 361 -8.98 -8.85 -2.13
CA GLU A 361 -9.99 -8.50 -1.12
C GLU A 361 -11.10 -7.59 -1.68
N MET A 362 -10.76 -6.67 -2.58
CA MET A 362 -11.71 -5.69 -3.12
C MET A 362 -11.51 -5.44 -4.62
N SER A 363 -12.39 -4.63 -5.21
CA SER A 363 -12.24 -4.20 -6.58
C SER A 363 -11.08 -3.22 -6.70
N ALA A 364 -10.15 -3.50 -7.61
CA ALA A 364 -9.05 -2.59 -7.93
C ALA A 364 -9.51 -1.25 -8.59
N ASP A 365 -10.80 -1.08 -8.86
CA ASP A 365 -11.41 0.17 -9.35
C ASP A 365 -12.02 1.02 -8.22
N ALA A 366 -11.99 0.54 -6.98
CA ALA A 366 -12.45 1.25 -5.79
C ALA A 366 -11.86 2.67 -5.68
N SER A 367 -12.53 3.55 -4.93
CA SER A 367 -12.06 4.91 -4.68
C SER A 367 -10.62 4.90 -4.13
N LEU A 368 -9.82 5.90 -4.52
CA LEU A 368 -8.41 5.94 -4.13
C LEU A 368 -8.25 5.99 -2.60
N GLU A 369 -9.15 6.69 -1.91
CA GLU A 369 -9.13 6.81 -0.45
C GLU A 369 -9.49 5.50 0.25
N LEU A 370 -10.41 4.69 -0.30
CA LEU A 370 -10.67 3.34 0.20
C LEU A 370 -9.45 2.44 0.01
N LEU A 371 -8.82 2.48 -1.17
CA LEU A 371 -7.61 1.70 -1.46
C LEU A 371 -6.44 2.07 -0.53
N LYS A 372 -6.25 3.37 -0.26
CA LYS A 372 -5.25 3.88 0.71
C LYS A 372 -5.55 3.39 2.13
N ALA A 373 -6.80 3.50 2.59
CA ALA A 373 -7.21 3.01 3.90
C ALA A 373 -6.93 1.51 4.04
N HIS A 374 -7.26 0.73 3.00
CA HIS A 374 -7.04 -0.71 3.01
C HIS A 374 -5.56 -1.09 2.96
N ALA A 375 -4.72 -0.33 2.25
CA ALA A 375 -3.27 -0.54 2.27
C ALA A 375 -2.71 -0.40 3.70
N VAL A 376 -3.11 0.66 4.41
CA VAL A 376 -2.66 0.91 5.79
C VAL A 376 -3.14 -0.18 6.75
N ILE A 377 -4.42 -0.57 6.74
CA ILE A 377 -4.91 -1.63 7.65
C ILE A 377 -4.29 -2.98 7.31
N SER A 378 -4.16 -3.34 6.03
CA SER A 378 -3.58 -4.62 5.63
C SER A 378 -2.10 -4.70 6.03
N ARG A 379 -1.36 -3.60 5.88
CA ARG A 379 0.04 -3.49 6.33
C ARG A 379 0.15 -3.61 7.85
N SER A 380 -0.68 -2.87 8.57
CA SER A 380 -0.68 -2.89 10.04
C SER A 380 -0.97 -4.28 10.57
N TRP A 381 -1.98 -4.94 10.00
CA TRP A 381 -2.37 -6.30 10.38
C TRP A 381 -1.25 -7.31 10.11
N VAL A 382 -0.69 -7.37 8.90
CA VAL A 382 0.36 -8.36 8.58
C VAL A 382 1.61 -8.17 9.43
N LEU A 383 2.01 -6.91 9.69
CA LEU A 383 3.14 -6.61 10.55
C LEU A 383 2.85 -6.94 12.02
N ALA A 384 1.62 -6.75 12.50
CA ALA A 384 1.22 -7.17 13.85
C ALA A 384 1.33 -8.68 14.00
N GLN A 385 0.90 -9.47 13.01
CA GLN A 385 1.03 -10.92 13.01
C GLN A 385 2.49 -11.38 13.08
N ILE A 386 3.38 -10.74 12.31
CA ILE A 386 4.83 -11.01 12.35
C ILE A 386 5.40 -10.71 13.75
N CYS A 387 5.02 -9.59 14.38
CA CYS A 387 5.48 -9.23 15.72
C CYS A 387 4.92 -10.16 16.82
N HIS A 388 3.65 -10.56 16.73
CA HIS A 388 2.99 -11.44 17.70
C HIS A 388 3.61 -12.83 17.74
N LYS A 389 3.95 -13.41 16.59
CA LYS A 389 4.65 -14.71 16.50
C LYS A 389 5.97 -14.76 17.23
N ALA A 390 6.72 -13.65 17.27
CA ALA A 390 7.98 -13.60 18.01
C ALA A 390 7.80 -13.72 19.54
N SER A 391 6.56 -13.62 20.03
CA SER A 391 6.21 -13.50 21.46
C SER A 391 5.30 -14.62 21.99
N ALA A 392 4.81 -15.54 21.15
CA ALA A 392 3.78 -16.50 21.54
C ALA A 392 4.36 -17.78 22.20
N SER A 393 3.93 -18.06 23.44
CA SER A 393 4.07 -19.37 24.08
C SER A 393 2.84 -19.69 24.94
N GLY A 394 2.14 -20.80 24.64
CA GLY A 394 1.27 -21.51 25.60
C GLY A 394 -0.20 -21.11 25.71
N HIS A 395 -0.87 -20.73 24.61
CA HIS A 395 -2.33 -20.46 24.62
C HIS A 395 -3.17 -21.74 24.42
N VAL A 396 -4.45 -21.70 24.79
CA VAL A 396 -5.42 -22.80 24.60
C VAL A 396 -6.43 -22.37 23.53
N ASP A 397 -6.34 -22.94 22.33
CA ASP A 397 -7.15 -22.54 21.16
C ASP A 397 -8.61 -22.97 21.23
N MET A 398 -8.92 -23.88 22.15
CA MET A 398 -10.26 -24.44 22.28
C MET A 398 -10.57 -24.80 23.73
N LEU A 399 -11.74 -24.36 24.19
CA LEU A 399 -12.42 -24.92 25.35
C LEU A 399 -13.49 -25.88 24.82
N ASP A 400 -13.33 -27.19 25.03
CA ASP A 400 -14.33 -28.19 24.65
C ASP A 400 -14.73 -29.01 25.87
N THR A 401 -15.95 -28.75 26.34
CA THR A 401 -16.57 -29.43 27.49
C THR A 401 -17.89 -30.07 27.05
N PRO A 402 -18.46 -31.01 27.82
CA PRO A 402 -19.75 -31.59 27.46
C PRO A 402 -20.86 -30.54 27.26
N GLU A 403 -20.80 -29.42 27.98
CA GLU A 403 -21.79 -28.34 28.02
C GLU A 403 -21.48 -27.14 27.11
N GLU A 404 -20.21 -26.82 26.86
CA GLU A 404 -19.79 -25.62 26.13
C GLU A 404 -18.56 -25.88 25.26
N ARG A 405 -18.62 -25.41 24.01
CA ARG A 405 -17.52 -25.40 23.05
C ARG A 405 -17.22 -23.99 22.58
N VAL A 406 -16.00 -23.54 22.80
CA VAL A 406 -15.48 -22.23 22.39
C VAL A 406 -14.20 -22.48 21.61
N LYS A 407 -14.12 -21.92 20.39
CA LYS A 407 -12.90 -21.98 19.57
C LYS A 407 -12.44 -20.56 19.25
N TRP A 408 -11.16 -20.30 19.50
CA TRP A 408 -10.47 -19.08 19.11
C TRP A 408 -9.71 -19.34 17.81
N TYR A 409 -9.87 -18.44 16.85
CA TYR A 409 -9.24 -18.54 15.53
C TYR A 409 -8.28 -17.36 15.38
N ASP A 410 -6.98 -17.56 15.61
CA ASP A 410 -5.89 -16.62 15.26
C ASP A 410 -4.49 -17.10 15.71
N HIS A 411 -4.41 -17.87 16.81
CA HIS A 411 -3.22 -17.85 17.66
C HIS A 411 -2.10 -18.85 17.29
N ASP A 412 -2.38 -19.94 16.55
CA ASP A 412 -1.35 -20.97 16.26
C ASP A 412 -1.54 -21.73 14.93
N ASP A 413 -2.39 -21.24 14.01
CA ASP A 413 -2.67 -21.98 12.77
C ASP A 413 -1.45 -22.10 11.84
N HIS A 414 -0.41 -21.28 12.05
CA HIS A 414 0.74 -21.18 11.18
C HIS A 414 2.04 -21.25 11.98
N VAL A 415 2.57 -22.43 12.28
CA VAL A 415 3.88 -22.55 12.95
C VAL A 415 5.02 -22.15 11.99
N ASP A 416 4.88 -22.49 10.71
CA ASP A 416 5.98 -22.48 9.74
C ASP A 416 6.07 -21.21 8.85
N PHE A 417 5.11 -20.29 8.93
CA PHE A 417 4.99 -19.11 8.08
C PHE A 417 4.17 -17.99 8.72
N ASP A 418 4.30 -16.76 8.26
CA ASP A 418 3.73 -15.59 8.95
C ASP A 418 2.21 -15.49 8.76
N VAL A 419 1.73 -15.71 7.54
CA VAL A 419 0.29 -15.64 7.16
C VAL A 419 -0.05 -16.66 6.07
N CYS A 420 -1.28 -17.16 5.99
CA CYS A 420 -1.71 -17.97 4.85
C CYS A 420 -2.26 -17.13 3.70
N ALA A 421 -2.39 -17.75 2.53
CA ALA A 421 -2.92 -17.12 1.33
C ALA A 421 -4.46 -17.06 1.23
N ASP A 422 -5.17 -17.57 2.25
CA ASP A 422 -6.62 -17.79 2.24
C ASP A 422 -7.38 -16.74 3.09
N ASP A 423 -8.71 -16.77 3.01
CA ASP A 423 -9.66 -15.92 3.74
C ASP A 423 -9.47 -15.95 5.28
N HIS A 424 -8.75 -16.95 5.80
CA HIS A 424 -8.37 -17.02 7.20
C HIS A 424 -7.48 -15.84 7.63
N CYS A 425 -6.51 -15.46 6.81
CA CYS A 425 -5.59 -14.34 7.07
C CYS A 425 -5.99 -13.13 6.24
N GLN A 426 -5.53 -13.11 4.98
CA GLN A 426 -5.88 -12.15 3.95
C GLN A 426 -5.77 -12.87 2.61
N ARG A 427 -6.72 -12.62 1.71
CA ARG A 427 -6.74 -13.22 0.36
C ARG A 427 -5.49 -12.81 -0.40
N TYR A 428 -4.58 -13.74 -0.65
CA TYR A 428 -3.34 -13.50 -1.40
C TYR A 428 -3.27 -14.46 -2.58
N GLN A 429 -3.52 -13.96 -3.81
CA GLN A 429 -3.64 -14.80 -5.01
C GLN A 429 -2.53 -14.56 -6.04
N GLY A 430 -1.42 -13.98 -5.59
CA GLY A 430 -0.27 -13.63 -6.43
C GLY A 430 -0.57 -12.56 -7.48
N ILE A 431 0.08 -12.66 -8.64
CA ILE A 431 -0.03 -11.70 -9.77
C ILE A 431 -1.04 -12.13 -10.84
N THR A 432 -1.68 -13.30 -10.70
CA THR A 432 -2.63 -13.83 -11.69
C THR A 432 -3.84 -12.92 -11.91
N ARG A 433 -4.22 -12.13 -10.89
CA ARG A 433 -5.21 -11.07 -10.99
C ARG A 433 -4.48 -9.72 -11.02
N ALA A 434 -4.09 -9.31 -12.22
CA ALA A 434 -3.21 -8.17 -12.44
C ALA A 434 -3.66 -6.91 -11.69
N SER A 435 -2.73 -6.35 -10.92
CA SER A 435 -2.84 -5.08 -10.21
C SER A 435 -3.10 -3.92 -11.18
N ARG A 436 -4.13 -3.12 -10.88
CA ARG A 436 -4.44 -1.90 -11.63
C ARG A 436 -3.58 -0.75 -11.10
N ALA A 437 -3.21 0.18 -11.99
CA ALA A 437 -2.36 1.33 -11.64
C ALA A 437 -2.84 2.09 -10.39
N LYS A 438 -4.16 2.14 -10.14
CA LYS A 438 -4.79 2.76 -8.96
C LYS A 438 -4.41 2.09 -7.63
N VAL A 439 -4.38 0.75 -7.58
CA VAL A 439 -3.94 0.00 -6.38
C VAL A 439 -2.48 0.29 -6.08
N ARG A 440 -1.63 0.25 -7.11
CA ARG A 440 -0.21 0.58 -6.97
C ARG A 440 -0.02 2.02 -6.46
N SER A 441 -0.77 2.95 -7.02
CA SER A 441 -0.80 4.36 -6.59
C SER A 441 -1.18 4.50 -5.11
N ALA A 442 -2.20 3.79 -4.64
CA ALA A 442 -2.63 3.80 -3.24
C ALA A 442 -1.56 3.26 -2.29
N ILE A 443 -0.92 2.14 -2.65
CA ILE A 443 0.17 1.52 -1.87
C ILE A 443 1.37 2.45 -1.81
N LEU A 444 1.80 3.01 -2.94
CA LEU A 444 2.91 3.96 -2.98
C LEU A 444 2.61 5.21 -2.13
N SER A 445 1.38 5.72 -2.18
CA SER A 445 0.97 6.91 -1.41
C SER A 445 0.87 6.68 0.09
N THR A 446 0.83 5.42 0.54
CA THR A 446 0.74 5.01 1.94
C THR A 446 1.92 4.12 2.34
N TRP A 447 3.03 4.22 1.59
CA TRP A 447 4.18 3.35 1.76
C TRP A 447 4.71 3.43 3.20
N GLY A 448 4.84 2.29 3.86
CA GLY A 448 5.30 2.21 5.24
C GLY A 448 4.36 2.83 6.28
N GLU A 449 3.16 3.32 5.90
CA GLU A 449 2.18 3.82 6.86
C GLU A 449 1.42 2.68 7.54
N VAL A 450 1.37 2.72 8.88
CA VAL A 450 0.68 1.76 9.74
C VAL A 450 -0.13 2.48 10.82
N LEU A 451 -1.07 1.76 11.45
CA LEU A 451 -1.84 2.22 12.61
C LEU A 451 -1.11 1.86 13.91
N MET A 452 -0.88 2.86 14.74
CA MET A 452 -0.24 2.75 16.05
C MET A 452 -1.19 3.25 17.14
N TYR A 453 -1.22 2.59 18.29
CA TYR A 453 -1.89 3.07 19.48
C TYR A 453 -0.86 3.20 20.60
N GLY A 454 -0.54 4.43 20.98
CA GLY A 454 0.65 4.71 21.79
C GLY A 454 1.92 4.31 21.03
N ASP A 455 2.66 3.32 21.55
CA ASP A 455 3.87 2.78 20.91
C ASP A 455 3.67 1.35 20.37
N GLU A 456 2.44 0.81 20.43
CA GLU A 456 2.11 -0.52 19.94
C GLU A 456 1.46 -0.47 18.55
N LEU A 457 1.81 -1.44 17.71
CA LEU A 457 1.19 -1.63 16.41
C LEU A 457 -0.22 -2.18 16.58
N CYS A 458 -1.19 -1.59 15.88
CA CYS A 458 -2.60 -2.00 15.98
C CYS A 458 -2.86 -3.30 15.21
N ASP A 459 -3.58 -4.22 15.84
CA ASP A 459 -4.33 -5.27 15.13
C ASP A 459 -5.49 -4.64 14.32
N ALA A 460 -5.24 -4.42 13.04
CA ALA A 460 -6.14 -3.68 12.15
C ALA A 460 -7.12 -4.61 11.40
N ARG A 461 -8.08 -5.19 12.13
CA ARG A 461 -9.15 -6.04 11.55
C ARG A 461 -10.11 -5.26 10.65
N PHE A 462 -10.71 -5.96 9.70
CA PHE A 462 -11.75 -5.42 8.83
C PHE A 462 -12.77 -6.49 8.43
N SER A 463 -13.98 -6.06 8.11
CA SER A 463 -15.05 -6.95 7.63
C SER A 463 -15.91 -6.26 6.57
N LYS A 464 -16.67 -7.04 5.80
CA LYS A 464 -17.47 -6.53 4.68
C LYS A 464 -18.49 -5.49 5.10
N CYS A 465 -19.33 -5.82 6.10
CA CYS A 465 -20.38 -4.92 6.58
C CYS A 465 -20.58 -5.08 8.09
N CYS A 466 -20.46 -3.98 8.85
CA CYS A 466 -20.62 -4.00 10.30
C CYS A 466 -22.10 -4.16 10.73
N GLY A 467 -23.07 -3.83 9.88
CA GLY A 467 -24.50 -3.84 10.21
C GLY A 467 -24.98 -2.58 10.95
N GLY A 468 -24.16 -1.52 10.94
CA GLY A 468 -24.39 -0.24 11.58
C GLY A 468 -23.71 -0.06 12.94
N ALA A 469 -23.09 -1.11 13.50
CA ALA A 469 -22.43 -1.08 14.80
C ALA A 469 -21.10 -1.83 14.76
N PHE A 470 -20.08 -1.28 15.41
CA PHE A 470 -18.77 -1.90 15.57
C PHE A 470 -18.77 -2.88 16.74
N GLU A 471 -18.07 -3.99 16.56
CA GLU A 471 -17.85 -4.99 17.61
C GLU A 471 -16.49 -4.78 18.26
N GLU A 472 -16.36 -5.20 19.52
CA GLU A 472 -15.08 -5.26 20.21
C GLU A 472 -14.36 -6.58 19.95
N PHE A 473 -13.03 -6.52 19.86
CA PHE A 473 -12.18 -7.66 19.55
C PHE A 473 -12.44 -8.90 20.42
N GLN A 474 -12.59 -8.70 21.74
CA GLN A 474 -12.74 -9.79 22.73
C GLN A 474 -13.96 -10.68 22.54
N TYR A 475 -15.01 -10.23 21.84
CA TYR A 475 -16.19 -11.04 21.57
C TYR A 475 -16.01 -12.00 20.39
N CYS A 476 -15.10 -11.66 19.47
CA CYS A 476 -14.80 -12.46 18.29
C CYS A 476 -13.54 -13.33 18.48
N TRP A 477 -12.52 -12.82 19.16
CA TRP A 477 -11.22 -13.45 19.34
C TRP A 477 -10.88 -13.67 20.83
N GLU A 478 -9.59 -13.72 21.15
CA GLU A 478 -9.09 -13.89 22.51
C GLU A 478 -9.68 -12.84 23.46
N PRO A 479 -9.81 -13.13 24.77
CA PRO A 479 -10.38 -12.21 25.75
C PRO A 479 -9.42 -11.04 26.07
N ARG A 480 -8.96 -10.34 25.04
CA ARG A 480 -8.09 -9.18 25.08
C ARG A 480 -8.86 -7.95 24.62
N ARG A 481 -8.75 -6.88 25.39
CA ARG A 481 -9.33 -5.58 25.05
C ARG A 481 -8.29 -4.75 24.31
N HIS A 482 -8.70 -4.14 23.20
CA HIS A 482 -7.93 -3.15 22.46
C HIS A 482 -8.69 -1.84 22.50
N ASP A 483 -8.10 -0.79 23.08
CA ASP A 483 -8.77 0.49 23.30
C ASP A 483 -9.09 1.25 21.99
N TYR A 484 -8.46 0.87 20.89
CA TYR A 484 -8.74 1.41 19.55
C TYR A 484 -9.82 0.62 18.78
N LEU A 485 -10.25 -0.55 19.26
CA LEU A 485 -11.33 -1.39 18.68
C LEU A 485 -12.55 -1.39 19.59
N VAL A 486 -13.25 -0.25 19.63
CA VAL A 486 -14.35 0.00 20.57
C VAL A 486 -15.72 0.01 19.89
N ALA A 487 -16.73 -0.26 20.70
CA ALA A 487 -18.12 -0.11 20.32
C ALA A 487 -18.44 1.32 19.87
N ALA A 488 -18.94 1.47 18.65
CA ALA A 488 -19.50 2.71 18.14
C ALA A 488 -20.49 2.43 17.00
N ARG A 489 -21.31 3.43 16.68
CA ARG A 489 -22.17 3.41 15.49
C ARG A 489 -21.38 3.82 14.25
N ASP A 490 -21.65 3.16 13.13
CA ASP A 490 -21.05 3.48 11.84
C ASP A 490 -21.72 4.71 11.18
N ALA A 491 -21.67 5.86 11.83
CA ALA A 491 -22.32 7.09 11.38
C ALA A 491 -21.46 8.33 11.67
N VAL A 492 -21.80 9.45 11.03
CA VAL A 492 -21.20 10.76 11.31
C VAL A 492 -21.62 11.21 12.73
N ASP A 493 -20.77 11.96 13.43
CA ASP A 493 -21.08 12.71 14.65
C ASP A 493 -21.50 11.92 15.90
N GLY A 494 -20.85 10.79 16.19
CA GLY A 494 -20.97 10.14 17.51
C GLY A 494 -22.40 9.72 17.86
N ALA A 495 -23.23 9.48 16.83
CA ALA A 495 -24.61 9.07 17.00
C ALA A 495 -24.70 7.91 18.00
N PRO A 496 -25.63 7.97 18.97
CA PRO A 496 -25.65 7.02 20.06
C PRO A 496 -25.90 5.61 19.53
N LEU A 497 -25.10 4.67 20.03
CA LEU A 497 -25.34 3.25 19.89
C LEU A 497 -26.12 2.79 21.12
N PRO A 498 -27.33 2.22 20.98
CA PRO A 498 -28.00 1.59 22.12
C PRO A 498 -27.16 0.42 22.64
N ASP A 499 -27.29 0.06 23.91
CA ASP A 499 -26.57 -1.08 24.48
C ASP A 499 -27.09 -2.39 23.86
N LEU A 500 -26.40 -2.88 22.83
CA LEU A 500 -26.76 -4.10 22.09
C LEU A 500 -26.35 -5.39 22.81
N THR A 501 -25.71 -5.30 23.98
CA THR A 501 -25.51 -6.48 24.85
C THR A 501 -26.84 -6.94 25.47
N VAL A 502 -27.84 -6.05 25.50
CA VAL A 502 -29.21 -6.33 25.94
C VAL A 502 -30.06 -6.85 24.77
N GLU A 503 -30.62 -8.05 24.91
CA GLU A 503 -31.38 -8.75 23.87
C GLU A 503 -32.53 -7.92 23.26
N ALA A 504 -33.28 -7.16 24.08
CA ALA A 504 -34.38 -6.34 23.61
C ALA A 504 -33.91 -5.21 22.67
N ASN A 505 -32.82 -4.53 23.04
CA ASN A 505 -32.21 -3.48 22.23
C ASN A 505 -31.61 -4.05 20.94
N ALA A 506 -30.92 -5.20 21.04
CA ALA A 506 -30.39 -5.90 19.86
C ALA A 506 -31.50 -6.30 18.89
N ARG A 507 -32.63 -6.78 19.40
CA ARG A 507 -33.79 -7.14 18.59
C ARG A 507 -34.36 -5.94 17.84
N GLU A 508 -34.57 -4.81 18.52
CA GLU A 508 -35.05 -3.59 17.88
C GLU A 508 -34.05 -3.09 16.82
N TRP A 509 -32.75 -3.11 17.13
CA TRP A 509 -31.70 -2.68 16.22
C TRP A 509 -31.58 -3.54 14.95
N ILE A 510 -31.61 -4.86 15.11
CA ILE A 510 -31.47 -5.82 14.01
C ILE A 510 -32.73 -5.84 13.13
N LEU A 511 -33.94 -5.77 13.72
CA LEU A 511 -35.19 -5.71 12.95
C LEU A 511 -35.42 -4.33 12.32
N GLY A 512 -34.84 -3.28 12.90
CA GLY A 512 -34.83 -1.94 12.33
C GLY A 512 -33.81 -1.78 11.20
N ARG A 513 -33.80 -0.58 10.61
CA ARG A 513 -32.82 -0.16 9.59
C ARG A 513 -32.22 1.20 9.98
N PRO A 514 -31.38 1.27 11.03
CA PRO A 514 -30.80 2.52 11.50
C PRO A 514 -29.87 3.12 10.44
N ASP A 515 -29.82 4.45 10.38
CA ASP A 515 -28.86 5.15 9.53
C ASP A 515 -27.41 4.75 9.88
N ALA A 516 -26.61 4.47 8.86
CA ALA A 516 -25.20 4.12 8.95
C ALA A 516 -24.57 4.29 7.56
N PHE A 517 -23.25 4.49 7.51
CA PHE A 517 -22.53 4.54 6.24
C PHE A 517 -22.80 3.27 5.40
N CYS A 518 -22.80 2.09 6.02
CA CYS A 518 -23.09 0.84 5.32
C CYS A 518 -24.59 0.55 5.03
N ALA A 519 -25.53 1.43 5.41
CA ALA A 519 -26.98 1.22 5.25
C ALA A 519 -27.52 1.69 3.89
N ASP A 520 -26.93 2.78 3.36
CA ASP A 520 -27.36 3.48 2.14
C ASP A 520 -26.28 3.35 1.08
N VAL A 521 -26.35 2.25 0.32
CA VAL A 521 -25.33 1.87 -0.66
C VAL A 521 -26.00 1.62 -2.00
N ASP A 522 -25.47 2.23 -3.06
CA ASP A 522 -25.89 1.94 -4.43
C ASP A 522 -24.99 0.90 -5.11
N ASP A 523 -25.40 0.42 -6.28
CA ASP A 523 -24.67 -0.60 -7.04
C ASP A 523 -23.26 -0.18 -7.44
N SER A 524 -23.00 1.13 -7.58
CA SER A 524 -21.70 1.67 -7.96
C SER A 524 -20.70 1.57 -6.81
N ILE A 525 -21.15 1.84 -5.58
CA ILE A 525 -20.34 1.69 -4.36
C ILE A 525 -20.12 0.21 -4.05
N LEU A 526 -21.15 -0.63 -4.23
CA LEU A 526 -21.00 -2.07 -4.05
C LEU A 526 -19.99 -2.68 -5.04
N ALA A 527 -19.88 -2.14 -6.26
CA ALA A 527 -18.88 -2.57 -7.23
C ALA A 527 -17.43 -2.29 -6.78
N GLN A 528 -17.22 -1.39 -5.81
CA GLN A 528 -15.90 -1.09 -5.24
C GLN A 528 -15.45 -2.16 -4.24
N VAL A 529 -16.39 -2.74 -3.50
CA VAL A 529 -16.08 -3.70 -2.42
C VAL A 529 -16.33 -5.14 -2.85
N LEU A 530 -17.44 -5.41 -3.56
CA LEU A 530 -17.85 -6.75 -3.93
C LEU A 530 -17.27 -7.14 -5.29
N ASN A 531 -16.39 -8.15 -5.28
CA ASN A 531 -15.94 -8.82 -6.49
C ASN A 531 -17.09 -9.58 -7.17
N ASN A 532 -16.95 -9.92 -8.46
CA ASN A 532 -18.03 -10.49 -9.29
C ASN A 532 -18.81 -11.66 -8.65
N TYR A 533 -18.17 -12.49 -7.81
CA TYR A 533 -18.81 -13.61 -7.11
C TYR A 533 -19.69 -13.19 -5.93
N ASP A 534 -19.39 -12.08 -5.27
CA ASP A 534 -20.11 -11.61 -4.08
C ASP A 534 -21.32 -10.72 -4.42
N ARG A 535 -21.48 -10.32 -5.69
CA ARG A 535 -22.54 -9.42 -6.17
C ARG A 535 -23.93 -10.05 -6.20
N GLU A 536 -24.03 -11.38 -6.04
CA GLU A 536 -25.32 -12.08 -5.95
C GLU A 536 -26.03 -11.83 -4.60
N THR A 537 -25.31 -11.31 -3.59
CA THR A 537 -25.88 -10.97 -2.28
C THR A 537 -26.10 -9.47 -2.14
N VAL A 538 -27.36 -9.02 -2.25
CA VAL A 538 -27.72 -7.58 -2.15
C VAL A 538 -28.23 -7.15 -0.77
N ASN A 539 -28.57 -8.11 0.11
CA ASN A 539 -29.21 -7.84 1.41
C ASN A 539 -28.27 -8.08 2.60
N PHE A 540 -26.99 -7.73 2.52
CA PHE A 540 -26.02 -7.97 3.62
C PHE A 540 -26.19 -7.00 4.81
N TYR A 541 -26.74 -5.79 4.60
CA TYR A 541 -26.97 -4.85 5.71
C TYR A 541 -28.04 -5.38 6.66
N ARG A 542 -29.12 -5.95 6.10
CA ARG A 542 -30.17 -6.71 6.80
C ARG A 542 -30.58 -7.91 5.95
N TRP A 543 -30.39 -9.11 6.47
CA TRP A 543 -30.66 -10.37 5.79
C TRP A 543 -31.68 -11.21 6.57
N THR A 544 -32.35 -12.10 5.86
CA THR A 544 -33.24 -13.10 6.45
C THR A 544 -32.90 -14.47 5.88
N VAL A 545 -32.84 -15.48 6.74
CA VAL A 545 -32.69 -16.89 6.36
C VAL A 545 -33.75 -17.71 7.09
N ASP A 546 -34.44 -18.57 6.36
CA ASP A 546 -35.40 -19.52 6.91
C ASP A 546 -34.80 -20.93 6.87
N TYR A 547 -34.98 -21.68 7.96
CA TYR A 547 -34.62 -23.08 8.07
C TYR A 547 -35.82 -23.89 8.53
N ASP A 548 -36.04 -25.05 7.91
CA ASP A 548 -36.86 -26.10 8.50
C ASP A 548 -36.05 -26.86 9.58
N VAL A 549 -36.74 -27.49 10.54
CA VAL A 549 -36.07 -28.22 11.64
C VAL A 549 -35.11 -29.29 11.10
N ASP A 550 -35.53 -30.05 10.10
CA ASP A 550 -34.73 -31.13 9.53
C ASP A 550 -33.46 -30.59 8.85
N GLU A 551 -33.58 -29.48 8.13
CA GLU A 551 -32.46 -28.83 7.47
C GLU A 551 -31.44 -28.33 8.50
N LEU A 552 -31.88 -27.55 9.48
CA LEU A 552 -30.98 -27.00 10.50
C LEU A 552 -30.30 -28.12 11.31
N SER A 553 -31.05 -29.17 11.65
CA SER A 553 -30.50 -30.33 12.35
C SER A 553 -29.42 -31.05 11.53
N ALA A 554 -29.63 -31.18 10.22
CA ALA A 554 -28.63 -31.75 9.32
C ALA A 554 -27.37 -30.86 9.23
N ILE A 555 -27.53 -29.54 9.07
CA ILE A 555 -26.42 -28.58 8.98
C ILE A 555 -25.60 -28.60 10.27
N VAL A 556 -26.23 -28.46 11.43
CA VAL A 556 -25.53 -28.46 12.73
C VAL A 556 -24.77 -29.77 12.91
N ARG A 557 -25.37 -30.92 12.58
CA ARG A 557 -24.70 -32.22 12.69
C ARG A 557 -23.49 -32.32 11.75
N GLU A 558 -23.64 -31.92 10.49
CA GLU A 558 -22.60 -31.94 9.48
C GLU A 558 -21.41 -31.06 9.89
N ARG A 559 -21.68 -29.83 10.34
CA ARG A 559 -20.66 -28.82 10.61
C ARG A 559 -20.00 -28.95 11.98
N SER A 560 -20.74 -29.38 13.00
CA SER A 560 -20.20 -29.59 14.35
C SER A 560 -19.59 -30.98 14.56
N GLY A 561 -20.02 -31.97 13.77
CA GLY A 561 -19.75 -33.39 14.02
C GLY A 561 -20.55 -33.99 15.19
N ILE A 562 -21.50 -33.25 15.76
CA ILE A 562 -22.24 -33.63 16.97
C ILE A 562 -23.72 -33.88 16.63
N ASP A 563 -24.27 -35.00 17.12
CA ASP A 563 -25.69 -35.32 16.97
C ASP A 563 -26.53 -34.68 18.08
N PHE A 564 -27.14 -33.53 17.77
CA PHE A 564 -28.10 -32.86 18.65
C PHE A 564 -29.50 -33.49 18.61
N GLY A 565 -29.77 -34.41 17.68
CA GLY A 565 -31.13 -34.78 17.29
C GLY A 565 -31.84 -33.64 16.58
N GLU A 566 -33.16 -33.54 16.77
CA GLU A 566 -33.95 -32.44 16.22
C GLU A 566 -33.67 -31.15 17.00
N ILE A 567 -33.31 -30.08 16.29
CA ILE A 567 -33.11 -28.76 16.90
C ILE A 567 -34.47 -28.19 17.34
N ARG A 568 -34.59 -27.92 18.63
CA ARG A 568 -35.83 -27.44 19.28
C ARG A 568 -35.79 -25.95 19.60
N ASP A 569 -34.62 -25.42 19.88
CA ASP A 569 -34.44 -24.00 20.21
C ASP A 569 -33.01 -23.50 19.96
N LEU A 570 -32.91 -22.20 19.70
CA LEU A 570 -31.66 -21.45 19.60
C LEU A 570 -31.76 -20.25 20.52
N VAL A 571 -31.05 -20.28 21.65
CA VAL A 571 -31.19 -19.28 22.71
C VAL A 571 -29.91 -18.43 22.79
N PRO A 572 -29.94 -17.15 22.38
CA PRO A 572 -28.82 -16.22 22.59
C PRO A 572 -28.61 -16.05 24.10
N LEU A 573 -27.43 -16.45 24.60
CA LEU A 573 -27.09 -16.31 26.03
C LEU A 573 -26.34 -15.01 26.30
N ALA A 574 -25.51 -14.57 25.35
CA ALA A 574 -24.77 -13.32 25.46
C ALA A 574 -24.44 -12.73 24.09
N ARG A 575 -24.45 -11.40 24.02
CA ARG A 575 -24.12 -10.61 22.84
C ARG A 575 -22.96 -9.66 23.13
N GLY A 576 -22.16 -9.41 22.11
CA GLY A 576 -21.20 -8.33 22.11
C GLY A 576 -21.88 -6.99 21.83
N THR A 577 -21.05 -5.97 21.73
CA THR A 577 -21.45 -4.56 21.62
C THR A 577 -22.09 -4.20 20.28
N SER A 578 -21.89 -5.01 19.25
CA SER A 578 -22.57 -4.84 17.96
C SER A 578 -23.84 -5.68 17.83
N GLY A 579 -24.28 -6.32 18.91
CA GLY A 579 -25.39 -7.28 18.91
C GLY A 579 -25.03 -8.66 18.33
N ARG A 580 -23.76 -8.93 18.00
CA ARG A 580 -23.31 -10.26 17.57
C ARG A 580 -23.38 -11.23 18.74
N ILE A 581 -23.97 -12.39 18.52
CA ILE A 581 -24.02 -13.45 19.53
C ILE A 581 -22.62 -14.05 19.63
N TYR A 582 -22.06 -14.10 20.83
CA TYR A 582 -20.79 -14.78 21.10
C TYR A 582 -20.96 -15.96 22.07
N ARG A 583 -22.16 -16.19 22.61
CA ARG A 583 -22.56 -17.43 23.29
C ARG A 583 -23.99 -17.78 22.90
N LEU A 584 -24.16 -18.84 22.12
CA LEU A 584 -25.45 -19.34 21.66
C LEU A 584 -25.69 -20.73 22.25
N LYS A 585 -26.83 -20.93 22.91
CA LYS A 585 -27.25 -22.25 23.37
C LYS A 585 -28.10 -22.94 22.32
N ILE A 586 -27.61 -24.06 21.82
CA ILE A 586 -28.33 -24.94 20.89
C ILE A 586 -29.02 -26.03 21.70
N VAL A 587 -30.34 -26.10 21.63
CA VAL A 587 -31.17 -27.09 22.34
C VAL A 587 -31.70 -28.10 21.32
N GLY A 588 -31.19 -29.32 21.37
CA GLY A 588 -31.65 -30.45 20.57
C GLY A 588 -32.43 -31.48 21.37
N SER A 589 -33.05 -32.46 20.70
CA SER A 589 -33.77 -33.55 21.34
C SER A 589 -32.87 -34.55 22.06
N LYS A 590 -31.58 -34.65 21.68
CA LYS A 590 -30.59 -35.54 22.28
C LYS A 590 -29.54 -34.82 23.13
N ARG A 591 -29.19 -33.59 22.75
CA ARG A 591 -28.11 -32.84 23.40
C ARG A 591 -28.46 -31.36 23.50
N THR A 592 -27.90 -30.70 24.51
CA THR A 592 -27.89 -29.25 24.63
C THR A 592 -26.46 -28.80 24.86
N MET A 593 -26.01 -27.76 24.15
CA MET A 593 -24.65 -27.24 24.26
C MET A 593 -24.62 -25.74 23.97
N ILE A 594 -23.67 -25.05 24.57
CA ILE A 594 -23.33 -23.65 24.27
C ILE A 594 -22.20 -23.66 23.24
N VAL A 595 -22.40 -22.98 22.12
CA VAL A 595 -21.34 -22.68 21.17
C VAL A 595 -20.91 -21.22 21.37
N GLY A 596 -19.62 -21.00 21.54
CA GLY A 596 -19.01 -19.71 21.78
C GLY A 596 -18.27 -19.14 20.58
N LYS A 597 -18.11 -17.82 20.58
CA LYS A 597 -17.52 -16.98 19.53
C LYS A 597 -18.32 -16.92 18.23
N GLU A 598 -18.24 -15.77 17.58
CA GLU A 598 -19.05 -15.44 16.41
C GLU A 598 -18.82 -16.40 15.24
N LEU A 599 -17.56 -16.73 14.94
CA LEU A 599 -17.21 -17.53 13.77
C LEU A 599 -17.69 -18.98 13.89
N GLU A 600 -17.52 -19.61 15.05
CA GLU A 600 -17.96 -20.99 15.27
C GLU A 600 -19.50 -21.09 15.18
N ILE A 601 -20.22 -20.12 15.74
CA ILE A 601 -21.69 -20.01 15.60
C ILE A 601 -22.08 -19.97 14.12
N ARG A 602 -21.42 -19.12 13.31
CA ARG A 602 -21.73 -18.98 11.88
C ARG A 602 -21.42 -20.23 11.07
N LYS A 603 -20.34 -20.94 11.41
CA LYS A 603 -19.94 -22.20 10.77
C LYS A 603 -20.91 -23.33 11.07
N TRP A 604 -21.48 -23.38 12.28
CA TRP A 604 -22.40 -24.44 12.68
C TRP A 604 -23.82 -24.25 12.14
N LEU A 605 -24.22 -23.02 11.83
CA LEU A 605 -25.56 -22.71 11.35
C LEU A 605 -25.67 -22.60 9.83
N SER A 606 -24.59 -22.79 9.06
CA SER A 606 -24.63 -22.72 7.60
C SER A 606 -23.60 -23.65 6.95
N ARG A 607 -23.96 -24.25 5.81
CA ARG A 607 -23.04 -25.08 5.02
C ARG A 607 -21.93 -24.27 4.34
N SER A 608 -22.25 -23.06 3.91
CA SER A 608 -21.26 -22.11 3.42
C SER A 608 -20.72 -21.36 4.64
N HIS A 609 -21.31 -20.22 4.98
CA HIS A 609 -21.09 -19.47 6.21
C HIS A 609 -22.32 -18.56 6.42
N LEU A 610 -22.82 -18.45 7.65
CA LEU A 610 -23.83 -17.44 7.96
C LEU A 610 -23.18 -16.05 7.83
N TYR A 611 -23.89 -15.03 7.34
CA TYR A 611 -23.30 -13.71 7.06
C TYR A 611 -22.66 -13.08 8.32
N SER A 612 -23.34 -13.13 9.46
CA SER A 612 -22.82 -12.70 10.77
C SER A 612 -23.52 -13.49 11.90
N SER A 613 -23.06 -13.37 13.14
CA SER A 613 -23.83 -13.83 14.31
C SER A 613 -24.74 -12.74 14.91
N ALA A 614 -24.85 -11.56 14.28
CA ALA A 614 -25.79 -10.52 14.70
C ALA A 614 -27.17 -10.82 14.14
N PHE A 615 -27.86 -11.79 14.73
CA PHE A 615 -29.22 -12.15 14.35
C PHE A 615 -30.16 -12.30 15.54
N VAL A 616 -31.45 -12.23 15.25
CA VAL A 616 -32.53 -12.64 16.16
C VAL A 616 -33.25 -13.85 15.60
N VAL A 617 -33.64 -14.75 16.51
CA VAL A 617 -34.35 -15.97 16.17
C VAL A 617 -35.85 -15.73 16.30
N GLU A 618 -36.60 -16.10 15.28
CA GLU A 618 -38.05 -16.20 15.29
C GLU A 618 -38.43 -17.67 15.02
N ARG A 619 -39.22 -18.26 15.92
CA ARG A 619 -39.70 -19.64 15.73
C ARG A 619 -40.90 -19.63 14.78
N THR A 620 -40.82 -20.40 13.71
CA THR A 620 -41.92 -20.57 12.76
C THR A 620 -42.68 -21.87 13.03
N LEU A 621 -43.75 -22.15 12.28
CA LEU A 621 -44.50 -23.40 12.40
C LEU A 621 -43.67 -24.64 12.04
N HIS A 622 -42.67 -24.49 11.16
CA HIS A 622 -41.89 -25.59 10.59
C HIS A 622 -40.39 -25.52 10.92
N GLY A 623 -39.93 -24.46 11.58
CA GLY A 623 -38.53 -24.32 11.98
C GLY A 623 -38.20 -22.93 12.53
N PHE A 624 -37.20 -22.28 11.95
CA PHE A 624 -36.58 -21.06 12.45
C PHE A 624 -36.39 -20.04 11.34
N ARG A 625 -36.71 -18.78 11.62
CA ARG A 625 -36.35 -17.63 10.80
C ARG A 625 -35.31 -16.80 11.55
N LEU A 626 -34.16 -16.59 10.91
CA LEU A 626 -33.11 -15.73 11.42
C LEU A 626 -33.19 -14.40 10.68
N HIS A 627 -33.40 -13.31 11.42
CA HIS A 627 -33.23 -11.94 10.90
C HIS A 627 -31.90 -11.43 11.38
N GLY A 628 -30.99 -11.08 10.47
CA GLY A 628 -29.64 -10.70 10.81
C GLY A 628 -29.17 -9.39 10.20
N ALA A 629 -28.03 -8.91 10.70
CA ALA A 629 -27.43 -7.63 10.36
C ALA A 629 -25.94 -7.79 10.04
N GLY A 630 -25.49 -7.14 8.97
CA GLY A 630 -24.08 -7.11 8.57
C GLY A 630 -23.53 -8.43 8.04
N TRP A 631 -22.27 -8.38 7.61
CA TRP A 631 -21.50 -9.49 7.04
C TRP A 631 -20.06 -9.47 7.57
N GLY A 632 -19.71 -10.50 8.34
CA GLY A 632 -18.43 -10.67 9.01
C GLY A 632 -18.48 -10.30 10.49
N HIS A 633 -17.31 -10.32 11.13
CA HIS A 633 -17.14 -10.14 12.57
C HIS A 633 -17.40 -8.70 13.07
N GLY A 634 -17.35 -7.68 12.19
CA GLY A 634 -17.70 -6.29 12.50
C GLY A 634 -16.76 -5.54 13.44
N VAL A 635 -15.59 -6.09 13.71
CA VAL A 635 -14.51 -5.44 14.46
C VAL A 635 -13.66 -4.63 13.49
N GLY A 636 -13.29 -3.41 13.87
CA GLY A 636 -12.46 -2.53 13.06
C GLY A 636 -13.17 -2.00 11.81
N LEU A 637 -12.48 -1.98 10.68
CA LEU A 637 -12.96 -1.30 9.48
C LEU A 637 -14.12 -2.03 8.80
N CYS A 638 -15.21 -1.31 8.54
CA CYS A 638 -16.33 -1.74 7.69
C CYS A 638 -16.01 -1.38 6.24
N GLN A 639 -15.73 -2.37 5.37
CA GLN A 639 -15.30 -2.11 3.99
C GLN A 639 -16.35 -1.31 3.19
N ILE A 640 -17.63 -1.67 3.32
CA ILE A 640 -18.74 -0.96 2.66
C ILE A 640 -18.92 0.45 3.25
N GLY A 641 -18.83 0.59 4.57
CA GLY A 641 -18.91 1.91 5.21
C GLY A 641 -17.77 2.84 4.77
N ALA A 642 -16.54 2.31 4.72
CA ALA A 642 -15.36 3.02 4.22
C ALA A 642 -15.49 3.41 2.74
N ALA A 643 -16.10 2.56 1.91
CA ALA A 643 -16.40 2.89 0.51
C ALA A 643 -17.35 4.08 0.40
N VAL A 644 -18.43 4.09 1.18
CA VAL A 644 -19.39 5.19 1.24
C VAL A 644 -18.72 6.47 1.75
N MET A 645 -17.85 6.38 2.75
CA MET A 645 -17.06 7.53 3.22
C MET A 645 -16.16 8.08 2.11
N GLY A 646 -15.44 7.22 1.38
CA GLY A 646 -14.61 7.64 0.24
C GLY A 646 -15.40 8.39 -0.82
N GLU A 647 -16.59 7.90 -1.20
CA GLU A 647 -17.48 8.58 -2.16
C GLU A 647 -18.07 9.89 -1.62
N ARG A 648 -18.25 10.00 -0.30
CA ARG A 648 -18.65 11.26 0.36
C ARG A 648 -17.49 12.24 0.52
N GLY A 649 -16.29 11.92 0.02
CA GLY A 649 -15.15 12.81 -0.02
C GLY A 649 -14.26 12.78 1.23
N PHE A 650 -14.50 11.85 2.16
CA PHE A 650 -13.60 11.64 3.29
C PHE A 650 -12.26 11.07 2.81
N ASN A 651 -11.15 11.61 3.32
CA ASN A 651 -9.83 11.06 3.04
C ASN A 651 -9.57 9.80 3.89
N TYR A 652 -8.58 9.00 3.50
CA TYR A 652 -8.25 7.73 4.17
C TYR A 652 -7.89 7.91 5.65
N ARG A 653 -7.29 9.05 6.05
CA ARG A 653 -6.98 9.33 7.45
C ARG A 653 -8.25 9.49 8.27
N GLN A 654 -9.24 10.22 7.75
CA GLN A 654 -10.57 10.36 8.37
C GLN A 654 -11.29 9.02 8.44
N ILE A 655 -11.26 8.22 7.36
CA ILE A 655 -11.81 6.86 7.33
C ILE A 655 -11.20 6.02 8.44
N LEU A 656 -9.88 5.98 8.56
CA LEU A 656 -9.21 5.16 9.58
C LEU A 656 -9.48 5.64 11.00
N SER A 657 -9.48 6.96 11.25
CA SER A 657 -9.84 7.53 12.57
C SER A 657 -11.29 7.25 12.99
N HIS A 658 -12.18 7.01 12.02
CA HIS A 658 -13.56 6.62 12.28
C HIS A 658 -13.64 5.18 12.82
N TYR A 659 -12.86 4.25 12.26
CA TYR A 659 -12.90 2.83 12.61
C TYR A 659 -11.92 2.40 13.72
N PHE A 660 -10.81 3.12 13.88
CA PHE A 660 -9.78 2.83 14.89
C PHE A 660 -9.63 4.04 15.81
N LYS A 661 -10.33 4.03 16.94
CA LYS A 661 -10.42 5.20 17.83
C LYS A 661 -9.08 5.50 18.49
N ASP A 662 -8.70 6.77 18.47
CA ASP A 662 -7.46 7.29 19.05
C ASP A 662 -6.17 6.62 18.51
N ALA A 663 -6.25 5.86 17.41
CA ALA A 663 -5.11 5.32 16.70
C ALA A 663 -4.51 6.38 15.77
N GLU A 664 -3.18 6.37 15.65
CA GLU A 664 -2.41 7.30 14.83
C GLU A 664 -1.81 6.58 13.63
N ILE A 665 -1.81 7.24 12.47
CA ILE A 665 -1.09 6.74 11.31
C ILE A 665 0.37 7.21 11.43
N ARG A 666 1.32 6.26 11.44
CA ARG A 666 2.76 6.55 11.47
C ARG A 666 3.47 5.84 10.31
N SER A 667 4.43 6.52 9.70
CA SER A 667 5.35 5.92 8.73
C SER A 667 6.52 5.29 9.48
N ILE A 668 6.73 3.98 9.31
CA ILE A 668 7.73 3.19 10.04
C ILE A 668 8.96 2.82 9.20
N TYR A 669 8.94 3.07 7.88
CA TYR A 669 10.08 2.87 6.99
C TYR A 669 10.01 3.75 5.74
#